data_AF-A0AA96FYQ8-F1
#
_entry.id   AF-A0AA96FYQ8-F1
#
_cell.length_a   1.000
_cell.length_b   1.000
_cell.length_c   1.000
_cell.angle_alpha   90.00
_cell.angle_beta   90.00
_cell.angle_gamma   90.00
#
_symmetry.space_group_name_H-M   'P 1'
#
loop_
_entity.id
_entity.type
_entity.pdbx_description
1 polymer ?
#
loop_
_entity_poly.entity_id
_entity_poly.type
_entity_poly.pdbx_seq_one_letter_code
_entity_poly.pdbx_strand_id
1 'polypeptide(L)'
;MSHTREFWLERLYARVPAFHREQDLAIARLRSPGLDDRQAVERAPLRSLLRTIAAQVAAVRQDLDDLWDDFFLETAEDWVVPYLGALVGTTLLPNPVGQSNRQDVRNTLAWRRAKGTPAMLAGLARGTTGWGAEVVEGFRTLAWTQHAAHVRLDRPLTADLRDPVALARLGTAHDPLAHLPDFRTPGRAGASGQGGRYDLGTAVTFLRPLQTFPQRGVTPAAAAPGEPAPDRARACTFDTLHEELPLYGADGLPVDPVAFAADPAAVFGPERAFVVRRSGVPLALAPARGGGDGEPDAGGRGPGAAADSEPEEDFAFGAPEPETRLHPTEGMRVLDPTVFRRPAEHFTVSALWYPDGPGPVEPVRLGAVATSLLPDSARAFRTDRPLGGAGRLVLRIETGRPDPLPGWAGLGTADAGRFPACELAVRDDRPPRAARHGGVPSAAGRYAGAVTVHLPEVFVWPGRPVDLLVASDGSTYRAEPPADPAAGGPPGRGRLARASDGQAWPSAGAARPVSWPHRPDGGVHRVRGLAVADRTRFTGLPGFVVEVHELAAVPQLAGALVTADTPVTDEHRARLAVPPGLTDWPAFTFLPSRDAVADRIPVERTALVVLEIRPLTAPGPGEAPAVWPMCELVVTDRAGGALLAYLPEADPVTDGDGDGDGGPVARFALGADGSGWTVPGGMRPGAPGMLPPGSVPARAAQGQVLPLEGAVPLRRRRVVHGPARSGELGVDPARGVFCLAPDDPLVAVAPDERDLTVDYIEAYSGPVGARGVRTAPAAAEGGESGAAPTRIVSASGDAAVRLPFGRIHRTPAEAVAAADALWAATRAPVDEVIEIVDSASYAGPVTLDFGRLGPAAARLRRHVTIRAGGPAGAARPCLLPDATAADAALVTVRGTTGVDAVRALSVDHELHLSGLLIGGRIRLADGFLTALRLDACTLHPPSDGPLGEAAVRWDDADPDHQAELAFTASILAGVRTGPGVALVTGTDSVLHRTAPGQRPGLALGGPDAPGRTPAEEAGDPAGDRPARLVRLHRVTVLGRLRAEELEADEALLAGVAVTDTRQSGCLRFSRVEPGSVLPRRHRCVPGDDDLARGDTAAPSFGSLRPRSALFASLGDASSPLVLTASGTGDEVGALAGSHSGLRRANLAAKLAEFLPAGLRPVIVVEDGASVRPPGTV
;
A
#
# COMPACT_ATOMS: atom_id res chain seq x y z
N MET A 1 -21.61 -25.76 -25.67
CA MET A 1 -21.15 -26.22 -27.00
C MET A 1 -21.89 -25.37 -28.02
N SER A 2 -21.25 -24.80 -29.04
CA SER A 2 -21.97 -23.93 -29.97
C SER A 2 -22.94 -24.77 -30.84
N HIS A 3 -24.24 -24.54 -30.70
CA HIS A 3 -25.31 -25.22 -31.45
C HIS A 3 -25.46 -24.63 -32.86
N THR A 4 -24.38 -24.59 -33.63
CA THR A 4 -24.40 -23.96 -34.95
C THR A 4 -25.21 -24.77 -35.97
N ARG A 5 -25.70 -24.08 -37.00
CA ARG A 5 -26.35 -24.70 -38.15
C ARG A 5 -25.45 -25.77 -38.78
N GLU A 6 -24.16 -25.49 -38.94
CA GLU A 6 -23.20 -26.42 -39.54
C GLU A 6 -23.01 -27.68 -38.68
N PHE A 7 -22.98 -27.55 -37.35
CA PHE A 7 -22.90 -28.69 -36.43
C PHE A 7 -24.09 -29.65 -36.61
N TRP A 8 -25.30 -29.10 -36.66
CA TRP A 8 -26.51 -29.91 -36.84
C TRP A 8 -26.64 -30.47 -38.27
N LEU A 9 -26.20 -29.71 -39.29
CA LEU A 9 -26.15 -30.19 -40.67
C LEU A 9 -25.29 -31.45 -40.77
N GLU A 10 -24.08 -31.43 -40.22
CA GLU A 10 -23.20 -32.61 -40.29
C GLU A 10 -23.77 -33.79 -39.51
N ARG A 11 -24.36 -33.57 -38.32
CA ARG A 11 -25.03 -34.66 -37.58
C ARG A 11 -26.19 -35.26 -38.35
N LEU A 12 -27.07 -34.43 -38.92
CA LEU A 12 -28.23 -34.90 -39.67
C LEU A 12 -27.80 -35.61 -40.95
N TYR A 13 -26.86 -35.03 -41.71
CA TYR A 13 -26.35 -35.62 -42.95
C TYR A 13 -25.62 -36.94 -42.68
N ALA A 14 -24.85 -37.06 -41.60
CA ALA A 14 -24.18 -38.30 -41.21
C ALA A 14 -25.15 -39.44 -40.83
N ARG A 15 -26.38 -39.10 -40.39
CA ARG A 15 -27.43 -40.10 -40.09
C ARG A 15 -28.17 -40.60 -41.34
N VAL A 16 -27.99 -39.93 -42.48
CA VAL A 16 -28.55 -40.40 -43.76
C VAL A 16 -27.74 -41.61 -44.26
N PRO A 17 -28.41 -42.72 -44.66
CA PRO A 17 -27.74 -43.88 -45.24
C PRO A 17 -26.80 -43.49 -46.38
N ALA A 18 -25.62 -44.14 -46.44
CA ALA A 18 -24.56 -43.79 -47.40
C ALA A 18 -25.07 -43.79 -48.86
N PHE A 19 -25.93 -44.75 -49.22
CA PHE A 19 -26.58 -44.85 -50.52
C PHE A 19 -27.27 -43.54 -50.96
N HIS A 20 -28.02 -42.89 -50.07
CA HIS A 20 -28.72 -41.64 -50.40
C HIS A 20 -27.77 -40.43 -50.49
N ARG A 21 -26.66 -40.45 -49.75
CA ARG A 21 -25.62 -39.40 -49.84
C ARG A 21 -24.86 -39.48 -51.16
N GLU A 22 -24.57 -40.69 -51.63
CA GLU A 22 -23.95 -40.91 -52.94
C GLU A 22 -24.89 -40.49 -54.08
N GLN A 23 -26.18 -40.83 -53.99
CA GLN A 23 -27.19 -40.36 -54.93
C GLN A 23 -27.34 -38.84 -54.93
N ASP A 24 -27.30 -38.19 -53.77
CA ASP A 24 -27.40 -36.73 -53.67
C ASP A 24 -26.25 -36.01 -54.39
N LEU A 25 -25.02 -36.52 -54.22
CA LEU A 25 -23.83 -36.03 -54.92
C LEU A 25 -23.90 -36.32 -56.43
N ALA A 26 -24.40 -37.49 -56.82
CA ALA A 26 -24.61 -37.83 -58.22
C ALA A 26 -25.62 -36.87 -58.89
N ILE A 27 -26.73 -36.55 -58.21
CA ILE A 27 -27.72 -35.58 -58.68
C ILE A 27 -27.14 -34.17 -58.78
N ALA A 28 -26.30 -33.75 -57.83
CA ALA A 28 -25.62 -32.46 -57.86
C ALA A 28 -24.70 -32.32 -59.09
N ARG A 29 -23.89 -33.36 -59.36
CA ARG A 29 -22.99 -33.42 -60.52
C ARG A 29 -23.74 -33.50 -61.85
N LEU A 30 -24.91 -34.17 -61.88
CA LEU A 30 -25.77 -34.22 -63.06
C LEU A 30 -26.41 -32.86 -63.38
N ARG A 31 -26.86 -32.12 -62.36
CA ARG A 31 -27.47 -30.79 -62.53
C ARG A 31 -26.47 -29.70 -62.88
N SER A 32 -25.20 -29.89 -62.55
CA SER A 32 -24.13 -28.92 -62.82
C SER A 32 -22.83 -29.67 -63.12
N PRO A 33 -22.58 -30.03 -64.39
CA PRO A 33 -21.37 -30.73 -64.80
C PRO A 33 -20.12 -29.85 -64.59
N GLY A 34 -19.03 -30.42 -64.08
CA GLY A 34 -17.74 -29.73 -63.88
C GLY A 34 -17.47 -29.17 -62.48
N LEU A 35 -18.34 -29.43 -61.50
CA LEU A 35 -18.08 -29.08 -60.09
C LEU A 35 -16.94 -29.93 -59.51
N ASP A 36 -16.06 -29.31 -58.71
CA ASP A 36 -15.14 -30.05 -57.85
C ASP A 36 -15.87 -30.76 -56.69
N ASP A 37 -15.18 -31.65 -55.98
CA ASP A 37 -15.82 -32.46 -54.91
C ASP A 37 -16.41 -31.62 -53.78
N ARG A 38 -15.82 -30.47 -53.46
CA ARG A 38 -16.35 -29.57 -52.40
C ARG A 38 -17.62 -28.87 -52.88
N GLN A 39 -17.59 -28.35 -54.10
CA GLN A 39 -18.73 -27.65 -54.70
C GLN A 39 -19.92 -28.61 -54.96
N ALA A 40 -19.64 -29.88 -55.32
CA ALA A 40 -20.68 -30.89 -55.47
C ALA A 40 -21.37 -31.20 -54.15
N VAL A 41 -20.62 -31.28 -53.04
CA VAL A 41 -21.17 -31.45 -51.68
C VAL A 41 -22.01 -30.24 -51.26
N GLU A 42 -21.57 -29.02 -51.54
CA GLU A 42 -22.31 -27.81 -51.15
C GLU A 42 -23.65 -27.65 -51.86
N ARG A 43 -23.71 -28.06 -53.14
CA ARG A 43 -24.87 -27.93 -54.03
C ARG A 43 -25.78 -29.17 -54.05
N ALA A 44 -25.49 -30.18 -53.24
CA ALA A 44 -26.28 -31.40 -53.17
C ALA A 44 -27.70 -31.11 -52.61
N PRO A 45 -28.79 -31.44 -53.35
CA PRO A 45 -30.13 -31.00 -53.02
C PRO A 45 -30.67 -31.53 -51.68
N LEU A 46 -30.41 -32.78 -51.31
CA LEU A 46 -30.79 -33.33 -50.00
C LEU A 46 -29.98 -32.67 -48.88
N ARG A 47 -28.68 -32.47 -49.05
CA ARG A 47 -27.87 -31.70 -48.09
C ARG A 47 -28.34 -30.25 -47.96
N SER A 48 -28.81 -29.63 -49.03
CA SER A 48 -29.39 -28.28 -49.01
C SER A 48 -30.73 -28.23 -48.25
N LEU A 49 -31.61 -29.21 -48.45
CA LEU A 49 -32.83 -29.37 -47.65
C LEU A 49 -32.51 -29.57 -46.17
N LEU A 50 -31.56 -30.46 -45.87
CA LEU A 50 -31.10 -30.72 -44.50
C LEU A 50 -30.43 -29.51 -43.86
N ARG A 51 -29.81 -28.62 -44.65
CA ARG A 51 -29.26 -27.35 -44.15
C ARG A 51 -30.35 -26.42 -43.65
N THR A 52 -31.49 -26.34 -44.35
CA THR A 52 -32.66 -25.57 -43.89
C THR A 52 -33.27 -26.17 -42.63
N ILE A 53 -33.41 -27.50 -42.57
CA ILE A 53 -33.90 -28.20 -41.37
C ILE A 53 -32.93 -28.02 -40.20
N ALA A 54 -31.62 -28.16 -40.43
CA ALA A 54 -30.58 -27.96 -39.42
C ALA A 54 -30.60 -26.55 -38.84
N ALA A 55 -30.91 -25.53 -39.65
CA ALA A 55 -31.07 -24.16 -39.17
C ALA A 55 -32.25 -24.03 -38.18
N GLN A 56 -33.38 -24.69 -38.47
CA GLN A 56 -34.54 -24.69 -37.56
C GLN A 56 -34.27 -25.53 -36.30
N VAL A 57 -33.58 -26.66 -36.41
CA VAL A 57 -33.16 -27.47 -35.25
C VAL A 57 -32.20 -26.69 -34.36
N ALA A 58 -31.24 -25.96 -34.96
CA ALA A 58 -30.33 -25.09 -34.24
C ALA A 58 -31.11 -23.99 -33.49
N ALA A 59 -32.05 -23.32 -34.16
CA ALA A 59 -32.88 -22.29 -33.54
C ALA A 59 -33.72 -22.83 -32.37
N VAL A 60 -34.47 -23.91 -32.58
CA VAL A 60 -35.28 -24.53 -31.50
C VAL A 60 -34.40 -25.03 -30.36
N ARG A 61 -33.19 -25.54 -30.65
CA ARG A 61 -32.29 -25.97 -29.58
C ARG A 61 -31.76 -24.79 -28.78
N GLN A 62 -31.40 -23.69 -29.47
CA GLN A 62 -31.00 -22.46 -28.81
C GLN A 62 -32.14 -21.94 -27.93
N ASP A 63 -33.38 -21.86 -28.44
CA ASP A 63 -34.54 -21.43 -27.66
C ASP A 63 -34.77 -22.32 -26.40
N LEU A 64 -34.52 -23.64 -26.50
CA LEU A 64 -34.63 -24.55 -25.35
C LEU A 64 -33.51 -24.35 -24.33
N ASP A 65 -32.30 -24.07 -24.79
CA ASP A 65 -31.16 -23.78 -23.92
C ASP A 65 -31.36 -22.41 -23.25
N ASP A 66 -31.84 -21.39 -23.97
CA ASP A 66 -32.21 -20.06 -23.45
C ASP A 66 -33.34 -20.18 -22.41
N LEU A 67 -34.40 -20.96 -22.70
CA LEU A 67 -35.48 -21.23 -21.74
C LEU A 67 -34.98 -21.98 -20.48
N TRP A 68 -33.99 -22.85 -20.64
CA TRP A 68 -33.39 -23.53 -19.49
C TRP A 68 -32.55 -22.56 -18.65
N ASP A 69 -31.81 -21.68 -19.31
CA ASP A 69 -31.04 -20.61 -18.67
C ASP A 69 -31.96 -19.62 -17.93
N ASP A 70 -33.17 -19.39 -18.42
CA ASP A 70 -34.23 -18.58 -17.76
C ASP A 70 -34.71 -19.12 -16.41
N PHE A 71 -34.49 -20.40 -16.11
CA PHE A 71 -34.79 -20.94 -14.76
C PHE A 71 -33.80 -20.48 -13.69
N PHE A 72 -32.60 -20.05 -14.09
CA PHE A 72 -31.55 -19.67 -13.15
C PHE A 72 -31.29 -18.17 -13.24
N LEU A 73 -31.40 -17.49 -12.10
CA LEU A 73 -31.26 -16.05 -12.04
C LEU A 73 -29.89 -15.55 -12.50
N GLU A 74 -28.84 -16.35 -12.48
CA GLU A 74 -27.52 -15.96 -12.98
C GLU A 74 -27.44 -15.94 -14.51
N THR A 75 -28.25 -16.76 -15.20
CA THR A 75 -28.20 -16.96 -16.66
C THR A 75 -29.44 -16.48 -17.40
N ALA A 76 -30.54 -16.23 -16.68
CA ALA A 76 -31.81 -15.83 -17.27
C ALA A 76 -31.71 -14.54 -18.09
N GLU A 77 -32.57 -14.36 -19.08
CA GLU A 77 -32.67 -13.08 -19.78
C GLU A 77 -33.25 -11.98 -18.89
N ASP A 78 -32.92 -10.71 -19.18
CA ASP A 78 -33.31 -9.57 -18.33
C ASP A 78 -34.83 -9.39 -18.22
N TRP A 79 -35.59 -9.81 -19.25
CA TRP A 79 -37.05 -9.74 -19.24
C TRP A 79 -37.70 -10.75 -18.27
N VAL A 80 -36.99 -11.82 -17.88
CA VAL A 80 -37.47 -12.86 -16.94
C VAL A 80 -37.29 -12.45 -15.49
N VAL A 81 -36.30 -11.61 -15.19
CA VAL A 81 -35.95 -11.15 -13.83
C VAL A 81 -37.17 -10.62 -13.04
N PRO A 82 -38.09 -9.81 -13.60
CA PRO A 82 -39.30 -9.39 -12.89
C PRO A 82 -40.23 -10.52 -12.46
N TYR A 83 -40.34 -11.59 -13.25
CA TYR A 83 -41.17 -12.75 -12.91
C TYR A 83 -40.55 -13.57 -11.78
N LEU A 84 -39.24 -13.78 -11.82
CA LEU A 84 -38.49 -14.40 -10.72
C LEU A 84 -38.57 -13.54 -9.45
N GLY A 85 -38.51 -12.21 -9.60
CA GLY A 85 -38.69 -11.26 -8.51
C GLY A 85 -40.07 -11.35 -7.87
N ALA A 86 -41.13 -11.42 -8.68
CA ALA A 86 -42.49 -11.61 -8.21
C ALA A 86 -42.67 -12.97 -7.48
N LEU A 87 -42.02 -14.04 -7.97
CA LEU A 87 -42.05 -15.36 -7.35
C LEU A 87 -41.46 -15.35 -5.92
N VAL A 88 -40.34 -14.66 -5.71
CA VAL A 88 -39.75 -14.48 -4.37
C VAL A 88 -40.38 -13.32 -3.58
N GLY A 89 -41.30 -12.59 -4.21
CA GLY A 89 -42.05 -11.46 -3.66
C GLY A 89 -41.22 -10.21 -3.41
N THR A 90 -40.08 -10.00 -4.09
CA THR A 90 -39.28 -8.77 -3.96
C THR A 90 -39.88 -7.65 -4.81
N THR A 91 -39.85 -6.43 -4.29
CA THR A 91 -40.16 -5.24 -5.09
C THR A 91 -38.90 -4.81 -5.82
N LEU A 92 -38.90 -4.87 -7.15
CA LEU A 92 -37.73 -4.48 -7.95
C LEU A 92 -37.40 -3.00 -7.77
N LEU A 93 -36.12 -2.67 -7.90
CA LEU A 93 -35.66 -1.29 -7.92
C LEU A 93 -36.12 -0.64 -9.24
N PRO A 94 -36.80 0.52 -9.18
CA PRO A 94 -37.26 1.21 -10.39
C PRO A 94 -36.08 1.73 -11.22
N ASN A 95 -35.06 2.26 -10.55
CA ASN A 95 -33.82 2.74 -11.17
C ASN A 95 -32.63 2.04 -10.47
N PRO A 96 -32.27 0.81 -10.86
CA PRO A 96 -31.19 0.06 -10.20
C PRO A 96 -29.84 0.77 -10.42
N VAL A 97 -29.19 1.17 -9.33
CA VAL A 97 -27.87 1.82 -9.33
C VAL A 97 -26.97 1.06 -8.37
N GLY A 98 -25.78 0.66 -8.83
CA GLY A 98 -24.83 -0.14 -8.04
C GLY A 98 -25.18 -1.63 -7.97
N GLN A 99 -26.43 -1.95 -7.59
CA GLN A 99 -26.95 -3.32 -7.58
C GLN A 99 -27.93 -3.54 -8.73
N SER A 100 -27.71 -4.58 -9.52
CA SER A 100 -28.70 -5.00 -10.53
C SER A 100 -29.92 -5.61 -9.86
N ASN A 101 -31.08 -5.49 -10.52
CA ASN A 101 -32.31 -6.17 -10.09
C ASN A 101 -32.11 -7.69 -9.97
N ARG A 102 -31.24 -8.26 -10.80
CA ARG A 102 -30.82 -9.67 -10.70
C ARG A 102 -30.18 -9.99 -9.36
N GLN A 103 -29.20 -9.18 -8.92
CA GLN A 103 -28.56 -9.39 -7.63
C GLN A 103 -29.52 -9.13 -6.45
N ASP A 104 -30.46 -8.19 -6.59
CA ASP A 104 -31.52 -7.93 -5.59
C ASP A 104 -32.45 -9.13 -5.38
N VAL A 105 -32.97 -9.70 -6.48
CA VAL A 105 -33.78 -10.93 -6.45
C VAL A 105 -33.00 -12.06 -5.79
N ARG A 106 -31.71 -12.22 -6.12
CA ARG A 106 -30.84 -13.26 -5.57
C ARG A 106 -30.71 -13.15 -4.05
N ASN A 107 -30.46 -11.94 -3.56
CA ASN A 107 -30.19 -11.68 -2.15
C ASN A 107 -31.46 -11.70 -1.28
N THR A 108 -32.64 -11.50 -1.87
CA THR A 108 -33.92 -11.39 -1.18
C THR A 108 -34.19 -12.55 -0.21
N LEU A 109 -33.92 -13.80 -0.62
CA LEU A 109 -34.16 -14.98 0.23
C LEU A 109 -33.29 -14.95 1.50
N ALA A 110 -32.02 -14.57 1.37
CA ALA A 110 -31.11 -14.45 2.50
C ALA A 110 -31.56 -13.32 3.45
N TRP A 111 -31.93 -12.16 2.90
CA TRP A 111 -32.42 -11.03 3.69
C TRP A 111 -33.74 -11.33 4.41
N ARG A 112 -34.66 -12.08 3.80
CA ARG A 112 -35.90 -12.51 4.46
C ARG A 112 -35.67 -13.46 5.62
N ARG A 113 -34.71 -14.38 5.49
CA ARG A 113 -34.34 -15.32 6.57
C ARG A 113 -33.74 -14.60 7.79
N ALA A 114 -33.04 -13.49 7.57
CA ALA A 114 -32.43 -12.68 8.63
C ALA A 114 -33.19 -11.37 8.92
N LYS A 115 -34.48 -11.29 8.54
CA LYS A 115 -35.27 -10.06 8.56
C LYS A 115 -35.31 -9.42 9.95
N GLY A 116 -35.15 -8.11 10.02
CA GLY A 116 -35.24 -7.33 11.26
C GLY A 116 -33.97 -7.30 12.11
N THR A 117 -32.88 -7.95 11.70
CA THR A 117 -31.59 -7.87 12.43
C THR A 117 -30.75 -6.67 11.93
N PRO A 118 -30.01 -5.96 12.82
CA PRO A 118 -29.14 -4.85 12.41
C PRO A 118 -28.10 -5.27 11.36
N ALA A 119 -27.52 -6.48 11.50
CA ALA A 119 -26.55 -7.03 10.55
C ALA A 119 -27.16 -7.22 9.15
N MET A 120 -28.39 -7.71 9.06
CA MET A 120 -29.10 -7.84 7.78
C MET A 120 -29.39 -6.46 7.19
N LEU A 121 -29.91 -5.51 7.97
CA LEU A 121 -30.22 -4.16 7.47
C LEU A 121 -28.97 -3.43 6.98
N ALA A 122 -27.83 -3.60 7.66
CA ALA A 122 -26.55 -3.08 7.20
C ALA A 122 -26.07 -3.79 5.92
N GLY A 123 -26.28 -5.11 5.80
CA GLY A 123 -26.00 -5.88 4.58
C GLY A 123 -26.90 -5.49 3.40
N LEU A 124 -28.18 -5.20 3.66
CA LEU A 124 -29.14 -4.67 2.69
C LEU A 124 -28.70 -3.29 2.21
N ALA A 125 -28.33 -2.40 3.14
CA ALA A 125 -27.82 -1.07 2.82
C ALA A 125 -26.56 -1.14 1.94
N ARG A 126 -25.56 -1.93 2.33
CA ARG A 126 -24.35 -2.16 1.51
C ARG A 126 -24.70 -2.76 0.14
N GLY A 127 -25.63 -3.70 0.10
CA GLY A 127 -26.09 -4.33 -1.15
C GLY A 127 -26.70 -3.31 -2.10
N THR A 128 -27.68 -2.52 -1.62
CA THR A 128 -28.45 -1.59 -2.45
C THR A 128 -27.67 -0.34 -2.83
N THR A 129 -26.85 0.22 -1.93
CA THR A 129 -26.12 1.47 -2.19
C THR A 129 -24.69 1.26 -2.63
N GLY A 130 -24.09 0.09 -2.41
CA GLY A 130 -22.64 -0.12 -2.62
C GLY A 130 -21.74 0.63 -1.64
N TRP A 131 -22.31 1.32 -0.63
CA TRP A 131 -21.57 2.12 0.35
C TRP A 131 -21.42 1.39 1.68
N GLY A 132 -20.40 1.76 2.45
CA GLY A 132 -20.28 1.34 3.84
C GLY A 132 -21.54 1.71 4.62
N ALA A 133 -22.07 0.77 5.40
CA ALA A 133 -23.29 1.01 6.16
C ALA A 133 -23.24 0.30 7.52
N GLU A 134 -23.70 1.01 8.54
CA GLU A 134 -23.95 0.48 9.88
C GLU A 134 -25.36 0.84 10.33
N VAL A 135 -25.99 -0.04 11.11
CA VAL A 135 -27.35 0.16 11.59
C VAL A 135 -27.37 0.09 13.11
N VAL A 136 -27.88 1.16 13.72
CA VAL A 136 -28.02 1.29 15.17
C VAL A 136 -29.50 1.35 15.52
N GLU A 137 -29.87 0.55 16.52
CA GLU A 137 -31.22 0.56 17.06
C GLU A 137 -31.41 1.78 17.98
N GLY A 138 -32.35 2.66 17.67
CA GLY A 138 -32.54 3.95 18.36
C GLY A 138 -32.82 3.80 19.85
N PHE A 139 -33.56 2.76 20.28
CA PHE A 139 -33.80 2.52 21.70
C PHE A 139 -32.52 2.25 22.52
N ARG A 140 -31.43 1.80 21.87
CA ARG A 140 -30.14 1.51 22.53
C ARG A 140 -29.35 2.78 22.84
N THR A 141 -29.61 3.86 22.11
CA THR A 141 -28.96 5.17 22.28
C THR A 141 -29.72 6.09 23.23
N LEU A 142 -30.90 5.70 23.70
CA LEU A 142 -31.71 6.51 24.62
C LEU A 142 -31.27 6.41 26.08
N ALA A 143 -31.41 7.52 26.80
CA ALA A 143 -31.21 7.61 28.25
C ALA A 143 -32.38 6.99 29.02
N TRP A 144 -32.05 6.18 30.04
CA TRP A 144 -33.04 5.42 30.82
C TRP A 144 -32.94 5.79 32.31
N THR A 145 -34.09 5.80 32.99
CA THR A 145 -34.11 5.70 34.45
C THR A 145 -33.78 4.26 34.84
N GLN A 146 -32.64 4.06 35.50
CA GLN A 146 -32.06 2.74 35.74
C GLN A 146 -32.98 1.89 36.65
N HIS A 147 -33.39 0.72 36.16
CA HIS A 147 -34.08 -0.26 36.98
C HIS A 147 -33.05 -1.14 37.70
N ALA A 148 -33.24 -1.43 38.98
CA ALA A 148 -32.26 -2.16 39.79
C ALA A 148 -31.92 -3.57 39.24
N ALA A 149 -32.85 -4.20 38.51
CA ALA A 149 -32.62 -5.49 37.86
C ALA A 149 -32.04 -5.41 36.43
N HIS A 150 -31.89 -4.22 35.85
CA HIS A 150 -31.35 -4.03 34.50
C HIS A 150 -30.59 -2.70 34.44
N VAL A 151 -29.35 -2.73 34.95
CA VAL A 151 -28.46 -1.57 34.97
C VAL A 151 -27.65 -1.52 33.67
N ARG A 152 -27.66 -0.36 32.99
CA ARG A 152 -26.88 -0.09 31.76
C ARG A 152 -25.79 0.92 32.08
N LEU A 153 -24.58 0.43 32.38
CA LEU A 153 -23.41 1.26 32.73
C LEU A 153 -22.57 1.69 31.51
N ASP A 154 -22.83 1.09 30.35
CA ASP A 154 -22.10 1.26 29.10
C ASP A 154 -22.51 2.53 28.31
N ARG A 155 -23.53 3.26 28.77
CA ARG A 155 -24.16 4.40 28.07
C ARG A 155 -24.48 5.55 29.03
N PRO A 156 -23.49 6.37 29.44
CA PRO A 156 -23.74 7.49 30.34
C PRO A 156 -24.50 8.62 29.62
N LEU A 157 -25.42 9.27 30.35
CA LEU A 157 -26.12 10.48 29.86
C LEU A 157 -25.20 11.71 29.88
N THR A 158 -24.27 11.76 30.83
CA THR A 158 -23.34 12.88 31.01
C THR A 158 -21.98 12.52 30.44
N ALA A 159 -21.47 13.33 29.51
CA ALA A 159 -20.16 13.15 28.91
C ALA A 159 -19.02 13.47 29.91
N ASP A 160 -17.97 12.65 29.93
CA ASP A 160 -16.71 13.06 30.55
C ASP A 160 -15.91 13.90 29.54
N LEU A 161 -15.77 15.20 29.81
CA LEU A 161 -15.03 16.11 28.93
C LEU A 161 -13.52 15.79 28.84
N ARG A 162 -13.03 14.92 29.72
CA ARG A 162 -11.63 14.44 29.74
C ARG A 162 -11.44 13.16 28.94
N ASP A 163 -12.52 12.56 28.43
CA ASP A 163 -12.50 11.39 27.56
C ASP A 163 -12.66 11.83 26.09
N PRO A 164 -11.57 12.21 25.41
CA PRO A 164 -11.63 12.67 24.02
C PRO A 164 -12.09 11.56 23.06
N VAL A 165 -11.95 10.29 23.45
CA VAL A 165 -12.39 9.13 22.67
C VAL A 165 -13.90 9.10 22.56
N ALA A 166 -14.55 9.23 23.71
CA ALA A 166 -15.99 9.18 23.78
C ALA A 166 -16.60 10.40 23.06
N LEU A 167 -15.95 11.57 23.18
CA LEU A 167 -16.39 12.81 22.55
C LEU A 167 -16.20 12.80 21.02
N ALA A 168 -15.12 12.22 20.51
CA ALA A 168 -14.85 12.12 19.07
C ALA A 168 -15.92 11.30 18.32
N ARG A 169 -16.60 10.39 19.02
CA ARG A 169 -17.63 9.49 18.45
C ARG A 169 -19.06 10.05 18.52
N LEU A 170 -19.24 11.26 19.06
CA LEU A 170 -20.56 11.87 19.20
C LEU A 170 -21.27 12.01 17.86
N GLY A 171 -22.52 11.54 17.79
CA GLY A 171 -23.34 11.59 16.60
C GLY A 171 -22.99 10.59 15.49
N THR A 172 -22.03 9.68 15.73
CA THR A 172 -21.68 8.57 14.84
C THR A 172 -22.45 7.29 15.21
N ALA A 173 -22.31 6.23 14.42
CA ALA A 173 -22.85 4.90 14.77
C ALA A 173 -22.32 4.36 16.11
N HIS A 174 -21.15 4.81 16.54
CA HIS A 174 -20.49 4.38 17.78
C HIS A 174 -20.58 5.40 18.91
N ASP A 175 -21.57 6.31 18.86
CA ASP A 175 -21.81 7.28 19.93
C ASP A 175 -22.00 6.56 21.28
N PRO A 176 -21.10 6.79 22.26
CA PRO A 176 -21.14 6.12 23.55
C PRO A 176 -22.12 6.76 24.51
N LEU A 177 -22.63 7.96 24.23
CA LEU A 177 -23.54 8.65 25.13
C LEU A 177 -24.98 8.20 24.92
N ALA A 178 -25.75 8.35 25.99
CA ALA A 178 -27.19 8.24 25.95
C ALA A 178 -27.82 9.60 25.63
N HIS A 179 -28.87 9.61 24.81
CA HIS A 179 -29.57 10.80 24.35
C HIS A 179 -31.01 10.85 24.87
N LEU A 180 -31.57 12.05 24.97
CA LEU A 180 -32.99 12.21 25.24
C LEU A 180 -33.81 11.91 23.98
N PRO A 181 -35.06 11.41 24.14
CA PRO A 181 -35.94 11.15 23.00
C PRO A 181 -36.16 12.40 22.16
N ASP A 182 -35.95 12.29 20.85
CA ASP A 182 -36.17 13.34 19.86
C ASP A 182 -37.33 12.95 18.93
N PHE A 183 -38.49 13.57 19.16
CA PHE A 183 -39.71 13.31 18.40
C PHE A 183 -39.87 14.21 17.15
N ARG A 184 -38.85 15.00 16.80
CA ARG A 184 -38.89 15.80 15.56
C ARG A 184 -38.96 14.88 14.35
N THR A 185 -39.63 15.32 13.29
CA THR A 185 -39.72 14.55 12.05
C THR A 185 -38.32 14.34 11.46
N PRO A 186 -37.90 13.09 11.23
CA PRO A 186 -36.65 12.80 10.51
C PRO A 186 -36.67 13.50 9.14
N GLY A 187 -35.60 14.21 8.79
CA GLY A 187 -35.42 14.81 7.46
C GLY A 187 -35.90 16.25 7.27
N ARG A 188 -36.47 16.93 8.27
CA ARG A 188 -36.68 18.41 8.19
C ARG A 188 -35.46 19.12 8.73
N ALA A 189 -34.64 19.68 7.83
CA ALA A 189 -33.40 20.40 8.12
C ALA A 189 -33.62 21.54 9.14
N GLY A 190 -33.36 21.26 10.41
CA GLY A 190 -32.88 22.27 11.35
C GLY A 190 -31.36 22.39 11.22
N ALA A 191 -30.79 23.49 11.71
CA ALA A 191 -29.38 23.87 11.58
C ALA A 191 -28.31 22.85 12.05
N SER A 192 -28.72 21.70 12.60
CA SER A 192 -27.82 20.61 13.00
C SER A 192 -28.08 19.26 12.31
N GLY A 193 -29.07 19.11 11.41
CA GLY A 193 -29.31 17.86 10.66
C GLY A 193 -29.65 16.62 11.51
N GLN A 194 -29.89 16.77 12.82
CA GLN A 194 -29.99 15.67 13.79
C GLN A 194 -31.42 15.34 14.26
N GLY A 195 -32.45 15.99 13.71
CA GLY A 195 -33.84 15.81 14.15
C GLY A 195 -34.37 14.39 13.95
N GLY A 196 -34.94 13.80 15.00
CA GLY A 196 -35.69 12.54 14.93
C GLY A 196 -34.84 11.26 14.92
N ARG A 197 -33.54 11.35 15.22
CA ARG A 197 -32.62 10.19 15.22
C ARG A 197 -32.82 9.30 16.45
N TYR A 198 -32.96 9.92 17.62
CA TYR A 198 -32.98 9.25 18.93
C TYR A 198 -34.43 8.97 19.36
N ASP A 199 -35.01 7.85 18.95
CA ASP A 199 -36.37 7.46 19.34
C ASP A 199 -36.46 5.93 19.52
N LEU A 200 -37.48 5.47 20.26
CA LEU A 200 -37.72 4.05 20.51
C LEU A 200 -38.03 3.29 19.23
N GLY A 201 -38.72 3.95 18.29
CA GLY A 201 -39.19 3.38 17.04
C GLY A 201 -38.25 3.60 15.87
N THR A 202 -36.98 3.98 16.06
CA THR A 202 -36.07 4.27 14.94
C THR A 202 -34.99 3.20 14.76
N ALA A 203 -34.67 2.91 13.51
CA ALA A 203 -33.45 2.22 13.11
C ALA A 203 -32.62 3.19 12.28
N VAL A 204 -31.48 3.61 12.82
CA VAL A 204 -30.61 4.62 12.21
C VAL A 204 -29.57 3.91 11.36
N THR A 205 -29.62 4.11 10.05
CA THR A 205 -28.67 3.60 9.08
C THR A 205 -27.66 4.69 8.76
N PHE A 206 -26.43 4.52 9.26
CA PHE A 206 -25.31 5.39 8.97
C PHE A 206 -24.63 4.93 7.67
N LEU A 207 -24.75 5.74 6.62
CA LEU A 207 -24.16 5.53 5.31
C LEU A 207 -22.86 6.30 5.18
N ARG A 208 -21.87 5.65 4.59
CA ARG A 208 -20.56 6.22 4.31
C ARG A 208 -20.34 6.19 2.80
N PRO A 209 -20.72 7.26 2.07
CA PRO A 209 -20.63 7.32 0.62
C PRO A 209 -19.18 7.56 0.16
N LEU A 210 -18.20 6.94 0.83
CA LEU A 210 -16.79 7.06 0.54
C LEU A 210 -16.29 5.80 -0.18
N GLN A 211 -15.47 6.00 -1.19
CA GLN A 211 -14.69 4.98 -1.87
C GLN A 211 -13.25 5.05 -1.36
N THR A 212 -12.65 3.90 -1.09
CA THR A 212 -11.28 3.78 -0.62
C THR A 212 -10.29 3.64 -1.78
N PHE A 213 -9.19 4.37 -1.72
CA PHE A 213 -8.13 4.36 -2.71
C PHE A 213 -6.81 4.02 -2.01
N PRO A 214 -6.38 2.74 -1.99
CA PRO A 214 -5.14 2.34 -1.36
C PRO A 214 -3.94 2.91 -2.14
N GLN A 215 -3.06 3.60 -1.43
CA GLN A 215 -1.82 4.16 -1.94
C GLN A 215 -0.65 3.33 -1.42
N ARG A 216 0.31 3.04 -2.29
CA ARG A 216 1.50 2.24 -1.96
C ARG A 216 2.77 2.94 -2.42
N GLY A 217 3.82 2.83 -1.62
CA GLY A 217 5.15 3.35 -1.95
C GLY A 217 5.19 4.87 -2.10
N VAL A 218 4.32 5.61 -1.42
CA VAL A 218 4.23 7.06 -1.55
C VAL A 218 5.41 7.73 -0.87
N THR A 219 5.99 8.77 -1.48
CA THR A 219 7.04 9.58 -0.82
C THR A 219 6.40 10.48 0.23
N PRO A 220 6.67 10.29 1.53
CA PRO A 220 6.13 11.17 2.57
C PRO A 220 6.75 12.57 2.44
N ALA A 221 5.97 13.60 2.74
CA ALA A 221 6.45 14.97 2.73
C ALA A 221 6.92 15.39 4.13
N ALA A 222 8.03 16.11 4.24
CA ALA A 222 8.50 16.64 5.53
C ALA A 222 7.47 17.66 6.05
N ALA A 223 7.03 17.52 7.30
CA ALA A 223 5.97 18.34 7.85
C ALA A 223 6.49 19.73 8.23
N ALA A 224 5.91 20.76 7.62
CA ALA A 224 5.55 21.98 8.32
C ALA A 224 4.34 22.65 7.64
N PRO A 225 3.10 22.44 8.11
CA PRO A 225 2.01 23.37 7.81
C PRO A 225 1.99 24.48 8.87
N GLY A 226 2.46 25.68 8.51
CA GLY A 226 2.12 26.93 9.19
C GLY A 226 2.97 27.41 10.39
N GLU A 227 3.91 26.61 10.91
CA GLU A 227 4.87 27.07 11.93
C GLU A 227 6.28 26.49 11.67
N PRO A 228 7.37 27.20 12.04
CA PRO A 228 8.70 26.60 12.01
C PRO A 228 8.74 25.44 13.01
N ALA A 229 8.98 24.24 12.49
CA ALA A 229 9.32 23.07 13.28
C ALA A 229 10.44 23.47 14.27
N PRO A 230 10.33 23.18 15.59
CA PRO A 230 11.47 23.35 16.48
C PRO A 230 12.65 22.59 15.88
N ASP A 231 13.89 23.08 16.04
CA ASP A 231 15.13 22.65 15.35
C ASP A 231 15.46 21.13 15.38
N ARG A 232 14.58 20.30 15.95
CA ARG A 232 14.63 18.84 16.08
C ARG A 232 13.30 18.10 15.85
N ALA A 233 12.26 18.71 15.26
CA ALA A 233 11.04 17.99 14.91
C ALA A 233 11.16 17.32 13.51
N ARG A 234 11.09 15.99 13.54
CA ARG A 234 11.33 15.04 12.43
C ARG A 234 10.01 14.41 11.97
N ALA A 235 9.00 15.25 11.74
CA ALA A 235 7.65 14.84 11.40
C ALA A 235 7.46 14.84 9.87
N CYS A 236 6.67 13.90 9.36
CA CYS A 236 6.32 13.79 7.96
C CYS A 236 4.81 13.56 7.82
N THR A 237 4.20 14.13 6.78
CA THR A 237 2.83 13.82 6.37
C THR A 237 2.81 12.61 5.45
N PHE A 238 1.75 11.80 5.55
CA PHE A 238 1.49 10.73 4.59
C PHE A 238 1.11 11.28 3.20
N ASP A 239 0.50 12.47 3.15
CA ASP A 239 0.19 13.16 1.90
C ASP A 239 1.42 13.85 1.30
N THR A 240 1.58 13.73 -0.01
CA THR A 240 2.73 14.26 -0.77
C THR A 240 2.69 15.79 -0.93
N LEU A 241 1.52 16.42 -0.79
CA LEU A 241 1.36 17.88 -0.90
C LEU A 241 1.54 18.61 0.44
N HIS A 242 2.12 17.96 1.45
CA HIS A 242 2.38 18.55 2.77
C HIS A 242 1.10 18.90 3.55
N GLU A 243 -0.04 18.30 3.21
CA GLU A 243 -1.34 18.56 3.84
C GLU A 243 -1.66 17.50 4.91
N GLU A 244 -2.34 17.94 5.97
CA GLU A 244 -2.82 17.03 7.02
C GLU A 244 -4.12 16.36 6.58
N LEU A 245 -4.10 15.03 6.53
CA LEU A 245 -5.23 14.23 6.07
C LEU A 245 -5.45 13.03 7.00
N PRO A 246 -6.70 12.78 7.43
CA PRO A 246 -7.00 11.59 8.21
C PRO A 246 -6.71 10.34 7.37
N LEU A 247 -6.11 9.34 8.01
CA LEU A 247 -5.89 8.03 7.42
C LEU A 247 -7.17 7.21 7.54
N TYR A 248 -7.46 6.38 6.54
CA TYR A 248 -8.66 5.55 6.52
C TYR A 248 -8.32 4.06 6.60
N GLY A 249 -9.27 3.26 7.09
CA GLY A 249 -9.25 1.82 6.96
C GLY A 249 -9.78 1.36 5.61
N ALA A 250 -9.62 0.07 5.31
CA ALA A 250 -10.14 -0.56 4.08
C ALA A 250 -11.69 -0.58 4.03
N ASP A 251 -12.34 -0.32 5.16
CA ASP A 251 -13.78 -0.14 5.31
C ASP A 251 -14.25 1.29 5.03
N GLY A 252 -13.33 2.22 4.71
CA GLY A 252 -13.62 3.63 4.46
C GLY A 252 -13.87 4.45 5.72
N LEU A 253 -13.58 3.92 6.91
CA LEU A 253 -13.63 4.68 8.16
C LEU A 253 -12.32 5.42 8.42
N PRO A 254 -12.36 6.66 8.93
CA PRO A 254 -11.16 7.29 9.47
C PRO A 254 -10.64 6.44 10.63
N VAL A 255 -9.32 6.29 10.71
CA VAL A 255 -8.69 5.59 11.82
C VAL A 255 -8.83 6.45 13.08
N ASP A 256 -9.65 5.97 14.02
CA ASP A 256 -9.86 6.60 15.32
C ASP A 256 -8.52 6.64 16.09
N PRO A 257 -7.99 7.83 16.44
CA PRO A 257 -6.68 7.97 17.07
C PRO A 257 -6.56 7.24 18.41
N VAL A 258 -7.68 7.04 19.09
CA VAL A 258 -7.68 6.42 20.40
C VAL A 258 -7.84 4.91 20.31
N ALA A 259 -8.69 4.43 19.40
CA ALA A 259 -8.69 3.01 19.05
C ALA A 259 -7.29 2.57 18.61
N PHE A 260 -6.62 3.42 17.82
CA PHE A 260 -5.22 3.23 17.45
C PHE A 260 -4.28 3.26 18.66
N ALA A 261 -4.42 4.22 19.59
CA ALA A 261 -3.58 4.27 20.79
C ALA A 261 -3.76 3.02 21.69
N ALA A 262 -4.96 2.44 21.72
CA ALA A 262 -5.27 1.24 22.50
C ALA A 262 -4.79 -0.06 21.83
N ASP A 263 -4.89 -0.15 20.50
CA ASP A 263 -4.49 -1.33 19.72
C ASP A 263 -3.92 -0.93 18.35
N PRO A 264 -2.65 -0.50 18.29
CA PRO A 264 -2.02 -0.13 17.02
C PRO A 264 -2.02 -1.28 15.99
N ALA A 265 -2.06 -2.54 16.44
CA ALA A 265 -1.96 -3.72 15.58
C ALA A 265 -3.21 -3.98 14.74
N ALA A 266 -4.34 -3.37 15.10
CA ALA A 266 -5.56 -3.46 14.31
C ALA A 266 -5.41 -2.74 12.94
N VAL A 267 -4.64 -1.65 12.89
CA VAL A 267 -4.61 -0.72 11.74
C VAL A 267 -3.21 -0.45 11.17
N PHE A 268 -2.14 -0.61 11.96
CA PHE A 268 -0.77 -0.40 11.51
C PHE A 268 -0.11 -1.71 11.08
N GLY A 269 0.42 -1.75 9.86
CA GLY A 269 1.22 -2.86 9.36
C GLY A 269 1.05 -3.15 7.87
N PRO A 270 1.78 -4.14 7.33
CA PRO A 270 1.64 -4.55 5.94
C PRO A 270 0.19 -4.93 5.63
N GLU A 271 -0.34 -4.42 4.52
CA GLU A 271 -1.71 -4.68 4.05
C GLU A 271 -2.83 -4.25 5.04
N ARG A 272 -2.50 -3.43 6.04
CA ARG A 272 -3.47 -2.79 6.94
C ARG A 272 -3.84 -1.40 6.44
N ALA A 273 -4.38 -0.55 7.32
CA ALA A 273 -4.79 0.80 6.98
C ALA A 273 -3.61 1.67 6.52
N PHE A 274 -2.46 1.53 7.19
CA PHE A 274 -1.23 2.24 6.83
C PHE A 274 0.04 1.58 7.38
N VAL A 275 1.19 1.90 6.78
CA VAL A 275 2.53 1.50 7.25
C VAL A 275 3.59 2.48 6.75
N VAL A 276 4.64 2.69 7.55
CA VAL A 276 5.84 3.45 7.17
C VAL A 276 6.98 2.47 6.90
N ARG A 277 7.67 2.65 5.79
CA ARG A 277 8.74 1.78 5.29
C ARG A 277 10.00 2.57 5.02
N ARG A 278 11.13 1.87 5.08
CA ARG A 278 12.41 2.30 4.53
C ARG A 278 12.96 1.19 3.64
N SER A 279 13.44 1.52 2.44
CA SER A 279 13.92 0.53 1.46
C SER A 279 12.89 -0.60 1.20
N GLY A 280 11.59 -0.29 1.22
CA GLY A 280 10.51 -1.27 1.07
C GLY A 280 10.18 -2.11 2.33
N VAL A 281 11.01 -2.07 3.37
CA VAL A 281 10.82 -2.83 4.62
C VAL A 281 10.11 -1.96 5.68
N PRO A 282 9.07 -2.45 6.37
CA PRO A 282 8.40 -1.73 7.47
C PRO A 282 9.36 -1.26 8.56
N LEU A 283 9.19 -0.03 9.06
CA LEU A 283 9.98 0.49 10.19
C LEU A 283 9.59 -0.13 11.53
N ALA A 284 8.36 -0.63 11.65
CA ALA A 284 7.81 -1.25 12.84
C ALA A 284 6.79 -2.32 12.46
N LEU A 285 6.46 -3.20 13.40
CA LEU A 285 5.18 -3.90 13.45
C LEU A 285 4.55 -3.57 14.79
N ALA A 286 3.23 -3.47 14.82
CA ALA A 286 2.55 -3.42 16.09
C ALA A 286 2.62 -4.81 16.76
N PRO A 287 2.82 -4.88 18.09
CA PRO A 287 2.94 -6.15 18.79
C PRO A 287 1.66 -6.98 18.59
N ALA A 288 1.81 -8.23 18.15
CA ALA A 288 0.69 -9.15 18.07
C ALA A 288 0.11 -9.37 19.47
N ARG A 289 -1.22 -9.33 19.62
CA ARG A 289 -1.87 -9.87 20.82
C ARG A 289 -1.39 -11.31 20.97
N GLY A 290 -0.86 -11.66 22.14
CA GLY A 290 -0.56 -13.05 22.47
C GLY A 290 -1.78 -13.90 22.15
N GLY A 291 -1.64 -14.81 21.20
CA GLY A 291 -2.74 -15.60 20.69
C GLY A 291 -3.38 -16.43 21.80
N GLY A 292 -4.66 -16.15 22.05
CA GLY A 292 -5.53 -16.95 22.89
C GLY A 292 -6.95 -16.52 22.58
N ASP A 293 -7.67 -17.35 21.83
CA ASP A 293 -9.09 -17.20 21.58
C ASP A 293 -9.84 -17.30 22.93
N GLY A 294 -10.03 -16.17 23.58
CA GLY A 294 -10.75 -16.04 24.84
C GLY A 294 -11.31 -14.62 24.95
N GLU A 295 -12.61 -14.53 25.27
CA GLU A 295 -13.34 -13.28 25.50
C GLU A 295 -12.54 -12.25 26.33
N PRO A 296 -12.77 -10.94 26.12
CA PRO A 296 -12.17 -9.91 26.94
C PRO A 296 -12.72 -10.04 28.36
N ASP A 297 -11.89 -10.47 29.30
CA ASP A 297 -12.27 -10.52 30.70
C ASP A 297 -12.54 -9.09 31.19
N ALA A 298 -13.79 -8.84 31.57
CA ALA A 298 -14.27 -7.57 32.07
C ALA A 298 -13.76 -7.37 33.50
N GLY A 299 -12.49 -6.99 33.63
CA GLY A 299 -11.85 -6.72 34.91
C GLY A 299 -10.50 -6.07 34.71
N GLY A 300 -10.40 -4.79 35.05
CA GLY A 300 -9.19 -4.00 34.88
C GLY A 300 -7.99 -4.59 35.64
N ARG A 301 -7.14 -5.30 34.91
CA ARG A 301 -5.67 -5.36 35.00
C ARG A 301 -5.22 -6.32 33.90
N GLY A 302 -4.75 -5.76 32.78
CA GLY A 302 -4.12 -6.57 31.73
C GLY A 302 -3.02 -7.46 32.31
N PRO A 303 -2.74 -8.63 31.70
CA PRO A 303 -1.56 -9.41 32.06
C PRO A 303 -0.38 -8.46 31.96
N GLY A 304 0.32 -8.28 33.10
CA GLY A 304 1.34 -7.26 33.25
C GLY A 304 2.26 -7.28 32.03
N ALA A 305 2.40 -6.12 31.38
CA ALA A 305 3.48 -5.86 30.47
C ALA A 305 4.74 -6.46 31.10
N ALA A 306 5.38 -7.41 30.42
CA ALA A 306 6.68 -7.89 30.82
C ALA A 306 7.54 -6.63 30.95
N ALA A 307 7.86 -6.25 32.19
CA ALA A 307 8.68 -5.10 32.46
C ALA A 307 9.98 -5.31 31.70
N ASP A 308 10.35 -4.31 30.90
CA ASP A 308 11.62 -4.22 30.18
C ASP A 308 12.77 -4.49 31.16
N SER A 309 13.29 -5.71 31.18
CA SER A 309 14.57 -6.00 31.84
C SER A 309 15.66 -5.57 30.88
N GLU A 310 16.44 -4.56 31.26
CA GLU A 310 17.55 -4.07 30.43
C GLU A 310 18.57 -5.21 30.22
N PRO A 311 18.99 -5.49 28.97
CA PRO A 311 19.91 -6.59 28.63
C PRO A 311 21.33 -6.39 29.18
N GLU A 312 21.56 -5.32 29.94
CA GLU A 312 22.89 -4.90 30.38
C GLU A 312 23.29 -5.45 31.76
N GLU A 313 22.39 -6.07 32.52
CA GLU A 313 22.75 -6.69 33.80
C GLU A 313 23.19 -8.16 33.64
N ASP A 314 24.27 -8.56 34.31
CA ASP A 314 24.69 -9.97 34.32
C ASP A 314 23.68 -10.84 35.06
N PHE A 315 23.39 -12.03 34.54
CA PHE A 315 22.52 -12.96 35.22
C PHE A 315 23.18 -13.45 36.52
N ALA A 316 22.49 -13.19 37.63
CA ALA A 316 22.82 -13.76 38.93
C ALA A 316 21.62 -14.53 39.50
N PHE A 317 21.86 -15.64 40.18
CA PHE A 317 20.85 -16.34 40.99
C PHE A 317 20.46 -15.54 42.27
N GLY A 318 20.61 -14.22 42.30
CA GLY A 318 20.48 -13.38 43.50
C GLY A 318 21.70 -13.51 44.43
N ALA A 319 21.50 -13.42 45.75
CA ALA A 319 22.52 -13.76 46.76
C ALA A 319 22.37 -15.25 47.15
N PRO A 320 23.03 -16.20 46.46
CA PRO A 320 22.93 -17.61 46.79
C PRO A 320 23.57 -17.90 48.15
N GLU A 321 22.91 -18.74 48.96
CA GLU A 321 23.52 -19.30 50.16
C GLU A 321 24.65 -20.27 49.77
N PRO A 322 25.65 -20.53 50.63
CA PRO A 322 26.85 -21.33 50.33
C PRO A 322 26.59 -22.74 49.79
N GLU A 323 25.36 -23.27 49.95
CA GLU A 323 24.97 -24.61 49.49
C GLU A 323 24.06 -24.63 48.26
N THR A 324 23.66 -23.48 47.70
CA THR A 324 22.73 -23.41 46.56
C THR A 324 23.29 -24.21 45.37
N ARG A 325 22.49 -25.02 44.67
CA ARG A 325 22.95 -25.79 43.49
C ARG A 325 22.01 -25.59 42.30
N LEU A 326 22.44 -26.04 41.11
CA LEU A 326 21.48 -26.29 40.04
C LEU A 326 20.54 -27.43 40.46
N HIS A 327 19.26 -27.35 40.07
CA HIS A 327 18.30 -28.38 40.45
C HIS A 327 18.73 -29.79 39.95
N PRO A 328 18.75 -30.84 40.79
CA PRO A 328 19.39 -32.13 40.48
C PRO A 328 18.88 -32.82 39.20
N THR A 329 17.62 -32.62 38.83
CA THR A 329 17.00 -33.22 37.63
C THR A 329 16.50 -32.21 36.61
N GLU A 330 16.51 -30.91 36.94
CA GLU A 330 15.86 -29.87 36.12
C GLU A 330 16.71 -28.59 36.00
N GLY A 331 17.97 -28.65 36.44
CA GLY A 331 18.83 -27.47 36.54
C GLY A 331 19.23 -26.87 35.20
N MET A 332 19.35 -27.67 34.15
CA MET A 332 19.49 -27.20 32.77
C MET A 332 18.66 -28.07 31.81
N ARG A 333 17.97 -27.45 30.85
CA ARG A 333 17.19 -28.18 29.84
C ARG A 333 17.11 -27.42 28.52
N VAL A 334 17.42 -28.12 27.43
CA VAL A 334 17.12 -27.65 26.07
C VAL A 334 15.62 -27.76 25.83
N LEU A 335 14.99 -26.67 25.42
CA LEU A 335 13.53 -26.55 25.35
C LEU A 335 12.94 -27.19 24.10
N ASP A 336 13.60 -27.04 22.94
CA ASP A 336 13.30 -27.80 21.73
C ASP A 336 14.47 -28.75 21.40
N PRO A 337 14.42 -30.02 21.85
CA PRO A 337 15.47 -30.98 21.53
C PRO A 337 15.48 -31.39 20.05
N THR A 338 14.43 -31.08 19.28
CA THR A 338 14.30 -31.49 17.89
C THR A 338 15.14 -30.68 16.92
N VAL A 339 15.82 -29.62 17.38
CA VAL A 339 16.82 -28.88 16.59
C VAL A 339 18.12 -29.67 16.41
N PHE A 340 18.37 -30.68 17.25
CA PHE A 340 19.54 -31.56 17.18
C PHE A 340 19.16 -32.90 16.51
N ARG A 341 19.15 -32.98 15.17
CA ARG A 341 18.74 -34.20 14.42
C ARG A 341 19.88 -34.95 13.71
N ARG A 342 21.13 -34.49 13.80
CA ARG A 342 22.27 -35.21 13.23
C ARG A 342 22.93 -36.11 14.29
N PRO A 343 22.99 -37.44 14.10
CA PRO A 343 23.63 -38.34 15.04
C PRO A 343 25.17 -38.24 15.07
N ALA A 344 25.81 -37.52 14.15
CA ALA A 344 27.27 -37.41 14.02
C ALA A 344 27.89 -36.15 14.64
N GLU A 345 27.08 -35.16 15.06
CA GLU A 345 27.54 -33.89 15.65
C GLU A 345 26.91 -33.73 17.04
N HIS A 346 27.66 -34.00 18.10
CA HIS A 346 27.19 -33.80 19.48
C HIS A 346 28.06 -32.82 20.26
N PHE A 347 27.39 -32.01 21.07
CA PHE A 347 27.96 -30.93 21.83
C PHE A 347 27.68 -31.11 23.31
N THR A 348 28.50 -30.48 24.14
CA THR A 348 28.24 -30.31 25.57
C THR A 348 28.09 -28.83 25.85
N VAL A 349 27.03 -28.46 26.58
CA VAL A 349 26.83 -27.11 27.11
C VAL A 349 27.04 -27.16 28.62
N SER A 350 28.11 -26.55 29.12
CA SER A 350 28.46 -26.51 30.54
C SER A 350 28.11 -25.16 31.15
N ALA A 351 27.43 -25.15 32.30
CA ALA A 351 27.25 -23.96 33.11
C ALA A 351 28.45 -23.77 34.04
N LEU A 352 29.17 -22.67 33.85
CA LEU A 352 30.30 -22.23 34.65
C LEU A 352 29.89 -21.01 35.49
N TRP A 353 30.23 -21.03 36.77
CA TRP A 353 30.02 -19.93 37.70
C TRP A 353 31.35 -19.26 38.01
N TYR A 354 31.42 -17.95 37.79
CA TYR A 354 32.56 -17.13 38.16
C TYR A 354 32.21 -16.32 39.42
N PRO A 355 32.73 -16.68 40.60
CA PRO A 355 32.49 -15.95 41.83
C PRO A 355 33.03 -14.51 41.77
N ASP A 356 32.32 -13.57 42.39
CA ASP A 356 32.80 -12.21 42.58
C ASP A 356 33.78 -12.18 43.79
N GLY A 357 35.06 -11.87 43.55
CA GLY A 357 36.06 -11.75 44.62
C GLY A 357 37.42 -11.23 44.14
N PRO A 358 38.26 -10.65 45.04
CA PRO A 358 39.59 -10.17 44.68
C PRO A 358 40.61 -11.31 44.61
N GLY A 359 41.04 -11.68 43.40
CA GLY A 359 42.11 -12.66 43.14
C GLY A 359 41.82 -13.57 41.93
N PRO A 360 42.77 -14.43 41.51
CA PRO A 360 42.53 -15.39 40.45
C PRO A 360 41.48 -16.43 40.87
N VAL A 361 40.29 -16.38 40.27
CA VAL A 361 39.19 -17.29 40.62
C VAL A 361 39.01 -18.33 39.53
N GLU A 362 39.27 -19.60 39.83
CA GLU A 362 38.93 -20.70 38.92
C GLU A 362 37.39 -20.82 38.80
N PRO A 363 36.84 -20.94 37.58
CA PRO A 363 35.41 -21.10 37.39
C PRO A 363 34.91 -22.43 37.97
N VAL A 364 33.80 -22.37 38.70
CA VAL A 364 33.13 -23.55 39.26
C VAL A 364 32.14 -24.07 38.25
N ARG A 365 32.29 -25.31 37.78
CA ARG A 365 31.29 -25.96 36.93
C ARG A 365 30.08 -26.37 37.78
N LEU A 366 28.91 -25.83 37.44
CA LEU A 366 27.65 -26.09 38.13
C LEU A 366 26.93 -27.34 37.60
N GLY A 367 27.07 -27.59 36.29
CA GLY A 367 26.43 -28.69 35.60
C GLY A 367 26.65 -28.61 34.09
N ALA A 368 26.22 -29.64 33.37
CA ALA A 368 26.31 -29.67 31.92
C ALA A 368 25.13 -30.42 31.30
N VAL A 369 24.87 -30.15 30.01
CA VAL A 369 23.93 -30.88 29.15
C VAL A 369 24.66 -31.47 27.94
N ALA A 370 24.41 -32.74 27.62
CA ALA A 370 24.92 -33.41 26.42
C ALA A 370 23.84 -33.51 25.33
N THR A 371 24.11 -32.95 24.14
CA THR A 371 23.08 -32.83 23.09
C THR A 371 22.70 -34.17 22.44
N SER A 372 23.61 -35.16 22.40
CA SER A 372 23.34 -36.51 21.88
C SER A 372 22.36 -37.33 22.72
N LEU A 373 22.13 -36.93 23.98
CA LEU A 373 21.29 -37.65 24.93
C LEU A 373 19.95 -36.94 25.17
N LEU A 374 19.66 -35.84 24.47
CA LEU A 374 18.44 -35.03 24.64
C LEU A 374 17.11 -35.81 24.54
N PRO A 375 16.98 -36.92 23.79
CA PRO A 375 15.76 -37.75 23.82
C PRO A 375 15.43 -38.33 25.20
N ASP A 376 16.42 -38.50 26.08
CA ASP A 376 16.26 -38.94 27.47
C ASP A 376 16.74 -37.84 28.43
N SER A 377 15.83 -36.95 28.81
CA SER A 377 16.13 -35.75 29.60
C SER A 377 16.80 -36.06 30.96
N ALA A 378 16.54 -37.22 31.55
CA ALA A 378 17.14 -37.63 32.83
C ALA A 378 18.61 -38.05 32.68
N ARG A 379 19.03 -38.44 31.48
CA ARG A 379 20.41 -38.78 31.13
C ARG A 379 21.16 -37.62 30.47
N ALA A 380 20.43 -36.67 29.88
CA ALA A 380 20.99 -35.54 29.14
C ALA A 380 21.65 -34.47 30.02
N PHE A 381 21.24 -34.35 31.30
CA PHE A 381 21.75 -33.33 32.23
C PHE A 381 22.44 -33.96 33.45
N ARG A 382 23.55 -33.35 33.89
CA ARG A 382 24.26 -33.69 35.13
C ARG A 382 24.60 -32.42 35.91
N THR A 383 24.27 -32.40 37.20
CA THR A 383 24.74 -31.38 38.15
C THR A 383 26.12 -31.75 38.69
N ASP A 384 26.90 -30.75 39.06
CA ASP A 384 28.26 -30.92 39.60
C ASP A 384 28.39 -30.23 40.97
N ARG A 385 29.11 -29.10 41.07
CA ARG A 385 29.41 -28.42 42.33
C ARG A 385 28.35 -27.36 42.72
N PRO A 386 28.18 -27.06 44.03
CA PRO A 386 27.34 -25.94 44.49
C PRO A 386 27.85 -24.56 44.03
N LEU A 387 26.94 -23.59 43.96
CA LEU A 387 27.16 -22.18 43.70
C LEU A 387 27.99 -21.56 44.85
N GLY A 388 29.20 -21.10 44.56
CA GLY A 388 30.04 -20.38 45.52
C GLY A 388 29.73 -18.88 45.50
N GLY A 389 28.78 -18.42 46.33
CA GLY A 389 28.49 -16.99 46.53
C GLY A 389 27.99 -16.22 45.30
N ALA A 390 27.95 -14.88 45.38
CA ALA A 390 27.61 -14.00 44.26
C ALA A 390 28.63 -14.15 43.12
N GLY A 391 28.18 -13.96 41.88
CA GLY A 391 28.99 -14.23 40.70
C GLY A 391 28.19 -14.17 39.40
N ARG A 392 28.83 -14.58 38.31
CA ARG A 392 28.30 -14.50 36.94
C ARG A 392 28.19 -15.87 36.30
N LEU A 393 27.11 -16.10 35.56
CA LEU A 393 26.90 -17.33 34.80
C LEU A 393 27.51 -17.23 33.39
N VAL A 394 28.35 -18.20 33.04
CA VAL A 394 28.92 -18.37 31.70
C VAL A 394 28.58 -19.77 31.20
N LEU A 395 28.01 -19.86 30.00
CA LEU A 395 27.76 -21.12 29.32
C LEU A 395 28.90 -21.41 28.34
N ARG A 396 29.55 -22.56 28.52
CA ARG A 396 30.62 -23.05 27.65
C ARG A 396 30.08 -24.13 26.71
N ILE A 397 30.17 -23.91 25.40
CA ILE A 397 29.79 -24.87 24.36
C ILE A 397 31.05 -25.54 23.81
N GLU A 398 31.05 -26.87 23.78
CA GLU A 398 32.18 -27.70 23.34
C GLU A 398 31.70 -28.82 22.41
N THR A 399 32.51 -29.21 21.43
CA THR A 399 32.31 -30.49 20.74
C THR A 399 32.62 -31.66 21.69
N GLY A 400 32.04 -32.83 21.46
CA GLY A 400 32.32 -34.03 22.25
C GLY A 400 33.83 -34.32 22.39
N ARG A 401 34.34 -34.38 23.62
CA ARG A 401 35.75 -34.65 23.94
C ARG A 401 35.99 -36.14 24.25
N PRO A 402 37.24 -36.64 24.12
CA PRO A 402 37.61 -38.00 24.53
C PRO A 402 37.70 -38.17 26.06
N ASP A 403 37.93 -37.08 26.80
CA ASP A 403 37.97 -37.13 28.27
C ASP A 403 36.55 -37.20 28.84
N PRO A 404 36.25 -38.18 29.72
CA PRO A 404 34.92 -38.32 30.30
C PRO A 404 34.61 -37.09 31.15
N LEU A 405 33.60 -36.33 30.72
CA LEU A 405 32.91 -35.40 31.60
C LEU A 405 32.44 -36.20 32.83
N PRO A 406 32.69 -35.70 34.07
CA PRO A 406 32.24 -36.40 35.27
C PRO A 406 30.75 -36.74 35.18
N GLY A 407 30.41 -38.03 35.18
CA GLY A 407 29.02 -38.51 35.13
C GLY A 407 28.49 -39.00 33.77
N TRP A 408 29.30 -38.96 32.69
CA TRP A 408 28.98 -39.61 31.41
C TRP A 408 30.14 -40.45 30.88
N ALA A 409 30.10 -41.76 31.15
CA ALA A 409 31.00 -42.72 30.51
C ALA A 409 30.56 -42.98 29.05
N GLY A 410 31.47 -42.83 28.08
CA GLY A 410 31.24 -43.25 26.70
C GLY A 410 30.60 -42.24 25.74
N LEU A 411 30.57 -40.94 26.08
CA LEU A 411 30.34 -39.90 25.06
C LEU A 411 31.55 -39.91 24.10
N GLY A 412 31.36 -40.34 22.85
CA GLY A 412 32.44 -40.41 21.85
C GLY A 412 33.00 -39.02 21.51
N THR A 413 34.12 -38.97 20.80
CA THR A 413 34.65 -37.71 20.23
C THR A 413 33.75 -37.22 19.10
N ALA A 414 33.45 -35.92 19.06
CA ALA A 414 32.78 -35.28 17.92
C ALA A 414 33.75 -34.39 17.17
N ASP A 415 33.65 -34.40 15.84
CA ASP A 415 34.38 -33.48 14.97
C ASP A 415 33.87 -32.03 15.12
N ALA A 416 34.51 -31.10 14.43
CA ALA A 416 34.00 -29.72 14.34
C ALA A 416 32.59 -29.73 13.74
N GLY A 417 31.68 -28.95 14.34
CA GLY A 417 30.27 -28.98 13.98
C GLY A 417 29.56 -27.67 14.28
N ARG A 418 28.37 -27.51 13.69
CA ARG A 418 27.55 -26.31 13.85
C ARG A 418 26.54 -26.52 14.98
N PHE A 419 26.74 -25.84 16.10
CA PHE A 419 25.77 -25.82 17.20
C PHE A 419 24.56 -24.98 16.78
N PRO A 420 23.33 -25.54 16.70
CA PRO A 420 22.14 -24.80 16.30
C PRO A 420 21.71 -23.80 17.38
N ALA A 421 21.12 -22.68 16.97
CA ALA A 421 20.47 -21.78 17.91
C ALA A 421 19.35 -22.51 18.67
N CYS A 422 19.39 -22.45 20.01
CA CYS A 422 18.41 -23.13 20.85
C CYS A 422 18.19 -22.40 22.17
N GLU A 423 17.10 -22.72 22.85
CA GLU A 423 16.81 -22.16 24.17
C GLU A 423 17.14 -23.17 25.26
N LEU A 424 17.82 -22.69 26.28
CA LEU A 424 18.25 -23.46 27.43
C LEU A 424 17.64 -22.86 28.70
N ALA A 425 16.69 -23.56 29.31
CA ALA A 425 16.24 -23.18 30.64
C ALA A 425 17.31 -23.54 31.67
N VAL A 426 17.70 -22.59 32.53
CA VAL A 426 18.64 -22.79 33.64
C VAL A 426 17.96 -22.40 34.95
N ARG A 427 18.01 -23.27 35.97
CA ARG A 427 17.44 -22.97 37.29
C ARG A 427 18.24 -23.54 38.45
N ASP A 428 18.21 -22.83 39.57
CA ASP A 428 18.67 -23.35 40.85
C ASP A 428 17.65 -24.32 41.50
N ASP A 429 18.06 -24.93 42.60
CA ASP A 429 17.31 -25.89 43.40
C ASP A 429 16.25 -25.25 44.33
N ARG A 430 16.12 -23.92 44.33
CA ARG A 430 15.19 -23.21 45.21
C ARG A 430 13.76 -23.25 44.65
N PRO A 431 12.71 -23.14 45.50
CA PRO A 431 11.32 -23.13 45.03
C PRO A 431 11.01 -21.90 44.14
N PRO A 432 10.08 -22.03 43.16
CA PRO A 432 9.70 -20.96 42.23
C PRO A 432 9.41 -19.63 42.91
N ARG A 433 9.89 -18.51 42.34
CA ARG A 433 9.71 -17.15 42.93
C ARG A 433 8.24 -16.81 43.23
N ALA A 434 7.27 -17.35 42.47
CA ALA A 434 5.83 -17.15 42.69
C ALA A 434 5.33 -17.70 44.05
N ALA A 435 5.96 -18.75 44.60
CA ALA A 435 5.60 -19.32 45.90
C ALA A 435 6.10 -18.50 47.10
N ARG A 436 6.96 -17.49 46.88
CA ARG A 436 7.56 -16.65 47.93
C ARG A 436 6.71 -15.41 48.28
N HIS A 437 5.69 -15.10 47.47
CA HIS A 437 4.82 -13.94 47.65
C HIS A 437 3.32 -14.28 47.76
N GLY A 438 2.98 -15.52 48.12
CA GLY A 438 1.60 -15.92 48.46
C GLY A 438 0.60 -16.00 47.29
N GLY A 439 1.06 -15.98 46.04
CA GLY A 439 0.22 -16.20 44.86
C GLY A 439 -0.06 -17.69 44.63
N VAL A 440 -1.31 -18.02 44.26
CA VAL A 440 -1.68 -19.37 43.79
C VAL A 440 -0.87 -19.67 42.52
N PRO A 441 -0.17 -20.81 42.41
CA PRO A 441 0.49 -21.19 41.17
C PRO A 441 -0.55 -21.40 40.08
N SER A 442 -0.49 -20.60 39.00
CA SER A 442 -1.16 -20.97 37.76
C SER A 442 -0.48 -22.21 37.17
N ALA A 443 -1.12 -22.89 36.22
CA ALA A 443 -0.66 -24.13 35.59
C ALA A 443 0.66 -24.04 34.78
N ALA A 444 1.50 -23.03 35.03
CA ALA A 444 2.86 -22.93 34.51
C ALA A 444 3.73 -24.05 35.11
N GLY A 445 4.15 -24.96 34.23
CA GLY A 445 4.78 -26.25 34.54
C GLY A 445 6.14 -26.18 35.26
N ARG A 446 6.79 -27.36 35.33
CA ARG A 446 8.03 -27.72 36.08
C ARG A 446 9.23 -26.75 36.06
N TYR A 447 9.19 -25.65 35.31
CA TYR A 447 10.28 -24.68 35.14
C TYR A 447 9.92 -23.23 35.51
N ALA A 448 8.83 -23.03 36.28
CA ALA A 448 8.51 -21.72 36.83
C ALA A 448 9.69 -21.17 37.67
N GLY A 449 10.30 -20.07 37.22
CA GLY A 449 11.46 -19.45 37.87
C GLY A 449 12.84 -19.80 37.29
N ALA A 450 12.90 -20.58 36.20
CA ALA A 450 14.11 -20.72 35.39
C ALA A 450 14.38 -19.43 34.59
N VAL A 451 15.65 -19.13 34.31
CA VAL A 451 16.02 -18.20 33.25
C VAL A 451 16.02 -18.96 31.93
N THR A 452 15.28 -18.47 30.94
CA THR A 452 15.40 -18.95 29.57
C THR A 452 16.61 -18.29 28.95
N VAL A 453 17.67 -19.06 28.70
CA VAL A 453 18.91 -18.58 28.07
C VAL A 453 18.88 -18.86 26.57
N HIS A 454 19.06 -17.81 25.77
CA HIS A 454 18.99 -17.90 24.32
C HIS A 454 20.40 -18.12 23.77
N LEU A 455 20.72 -19.36 23.37
CA LEU A 455 22.02 -19.73 22.81
C LEU A 455 22.08 -19.45 21.29
N PRO A 456 23.19 -18.86 20.79
CA PRO A 456 23.39 -18.56 19.37
C PRO A 456 23.60 -19.83 18.55
N GLU A 457 23.40 -19.71 17.24
CA GLU A 457 24.00 -20.66 16.32
C GLU A 457 25.50 -20.35 16.19
N VAL A 458 26.37 -21.33 16.39
CA VAL A 458 27.81 -21.11 16.40
C VAL A 458 28.56 -22.34 15.93
N PHE A 459 29.61 -22.14 15.14
CA PHE A 459 30.52 -23.21 14.77
C PHE A 459 31.54 -23.47 15.90
N VAL A 460 31.67 -24.72 16.32
CA VAL A 460 32.52 -25.11 17.45
C VAL A 460 33.58 -26.10 16.97
N TRP A 461 34.85 -25.82 17.28
CA TRP A 461 35.98 -26.66 16.90
C TRP A 461 36.43 -27.56 18.06
N PRO A 462 36.95 -28.77 17.78
CA PRO A 462 37.59 -29.60 18.80
C PRO A 462 38.71 -28.83 19.50
N GLY A 463 38.66 -28.80 20.84
CA GLY A 463 39.65 -28.10 21.67
C GLY A 463 39.51 -26.58 21.74
N ARG A 464 38.53 -25.96 21.06
CA ARG A 464 38.27 -24.51 21.13
C ARG A 464 36.83 -24.25 21.61
N PRO A 465 36.59 -24.18 22.93
CA PRO A 465 35.26 -23.89 23.48
C PRO A 465 34.76 -22.51 23.09
N VAL A 466 33.44 -22.37 23.02
CA VAL A 466 32.76 -21.09 22.91
C VAL A 466 32.17 -20.73 24.26
N ASP A 467 32.66 -19.65 24.86
CA ASP A 467 32.17 -19.16 26.15
C ASP A 467 31.18 -18.01 25.95
N LEU A 468 30.04 -18.12 26.62
CA LEU A 468 28.90 -17.22 26.50
C LEU A 468 28.46 -16.72 27.88
N LEU A 469 28.71 -15.46 28.17
CA LEU A 469 28.23 -14.79 29.37
C LEU A 469 26.71 -14.54 29.26
N VAL A 470 25.96 -14.88 30.32
CA VAL A 470 24.49 -14.80 30.35
C VAL A 470 24.05 -13.52 31.04
N ALA A 471 23.14 -12.77 30.40
CA ALA A 471 22.50 -11.58 30.94
C ALA A 471 21.17 -11.91 31.65
N SER A 472 20.73 -11.01 32.50
CA SER A 472 19.57 -11.18 33.40
C SER A 472 18.24 -11.39 32.66
N ASP A 473 18.14 -10.89 31.43
CA ASP A 473 17.02 -11.07 30.51
C ASP A 473 17.07 -12.40 29.74
N GLY A 474 18.14 -13.20 29.86
CA GLY A 474 18.36 -14.44 29.12
C GLY A 474 19.21 -14.29 27.84
N SER A 475 19.66 -13.09 27.50
CA SER A 475 20.58 -12.84 26.38
C SER A 475 21.96 -13.45 26.66
N THR A 476 22.71 -13.78 25.61
CA THR A 476 24.08 -14.31 25.69
C THR A 476 25.08 -13.45 24.94
N TYR A 477 26.26 -13.26 25.52
CA TYR A 477 27.37 -12.46 24.99
C TYR A 477 28.62 -13.31 24.89
N ARG A 478 29.44 -13.16 23.84
CA ARG A 478 30.76 -13.78 23.77
C ARG A 478 31.58 -13.34 24.97
N ALA A 479 32.16 -14.29 25.71
CA ALA A 479 33.06 -13.99 26.79
C ALA A 479 34.39 -13.46 26.23
N GLU A 480 34.81 -12.29 26.67
CA GLU A 480 36.15 -11.77 26.39
C GLU A 480 37.11 -12.20 27.50
N PRO A 481 38.38 -12.51 27.16
CA PRO A 481 39.38 -12.78 28.18
C PRO A 481 39.52 -11.57 29.12
N PRO A 482 39.80 -11.79 30.41
CA PRO A 482 39.93 -10.70 31.37
C PRO A 482 41.00 -9.70 30.91
N ALA A 483 40.74 -8.40 31.13
CA ALA A 483 41.62 -7.31 30.70
C ALA A 483 43.06 -7.42 31.21
N ASP A 484 43.25 -8.10 32.35
CA ASP A 484 44.55 -8.54 32.86
C ASP A 484 44.56 -10.07 33.06
N PRO A 485 45.19 -10.85 32.16
CA PRO A 485 45.27 -12.30 32.26
C PRO A 485 46.10 -12.78 33.47
N ALA A 486 46.93 -11.91 34.08
CA ALA A 486 47.71 -12.25 35.28
C ALA A 486 46.90 -12.05 36.58
N ALA A 487 45.81 -11.28 36.54
CA ALA A 487 44.94 -11.02 37.69
C ALA A 487 43.82 -12.07 37.88
N GLY A 488 43.50 -12.85 36.84
CA GLY A 488 42.57 -14.00 36.90
C GLY A 488 41.12 -13.67 37.28
N GLY A 489 40.56 -12.58 36.73
CA GLY A 489 39.18 -12.15 36.96
C GLY A 489 38.11 -12.85 36.09
N PRO A 490 36.81 -12.61 36.35
CA PRO A 490 35.72 -13.10 35.50
C PRO A 490 35.86 -12.58 34.07
N PRO A 491 35.38 -13.35 33.06
CA PRO A 491 35.44 -12.92 31.67
C PRO A 491 34.64 -11.62 31.47
N GLY A 492 35.18 -10.76 30.62
CA GLY A 492 34.50 -9.54 30.20
C GLY A 492 33.31 -9.87 29.30
N ARG A 493 32.34 -8.95 29.24
CA ARG A 493 31.25 -9.03 28.27
C ARG A 493 31.75 -8.52 26.92
N GLY A 494 31.89 -9.41 25.95
CA GLY A 494 32.21 -9.07 24.57
C GLY A 494 30.96 -8.84 23.72
N ARG A 495 31.07 -9.14 22.43
CA ARG A 495 29.97 -8.97 21.46
C ARG A 495 28.77 -9.85 21.82
N LEU A 496 27.56 -9.31 21.71
CA LEU A 496 26.34 -10.10 21.88
C LEU A 496 26.33 -11.28 20.90
N ALA A 497 26.11 -12.47 21.45
CA ALA A 497 26.00 -13.70 20.68
C ALA A 497 24.54 -13.98 20.29
N ARG A 498 23.58 -13.91 21.23
CA ARG A 498 22.13 -13.99 20.92
C ARG A 498 21.28 -13.26 21.95
N ALA A 499 20.31 -12.49 21.46
CA ALA A 499 19.32 -11.78 22.26
C ALA A 499 18.27 -12.74 22.89
N SER A 500 17.73 -12.36 24.03
CA SER A 500 16.51 -12.95 24.58
C SER A 500 15.28 -12.56 23.78
N ASP A 501 14.36 -13.50 23.57
CA ASP A 501 13.03 -13.25 22.99
C ASP A 501 11.97 -12.99 24.10
N GLY A 502 12.44 -12.75 25.34
CA GLY A 502 11.64 -12.52 26.54
C GLY A 502 11.57 -13.74 27.48
N GLN A 503 11.32 -13.49 28.78
CA GLN A 503 11.24 -14.54 29.81
C GLN A 503 9.87 -15.25 29.90
N ALA A 504 9.06 -15.19 28.84
CA ALA A 504 7.77 -15.87 28.80
C ALA A 504 7.98 -17.37 28.50
N TRP A 505 7.23 -18.24 29.18
CA TRP A 505 7.18 -19.66 28.86
C TRP A 505 5.78 -20.03 28.35
N PRO A 506 5.65 -20.62 27.14
CA PRO A 506 6.71 -20.75 26.13
C PRO A 506 7.13 -19.36 25.61
N SER A 507 8.38 -19.22 25.15
CA SER A 507 8.84 -18.01 24.49
C SER A 507 7.95 -17.75 23.27
N ALA A 508 7.75 -16.47 22.92
CA ALA A 508 7.03 -16.12 21.69
C ALA A 508 7.83 -16.72 20.53
N GLY A 509 7.35 -17.85 20.00
CA GLY A 509 8.16 -18.78 19.21
C GLY A 509 8.88 -18.10 18.05
N ALA A 510 10.20 -18.27 18.00
CA ALA A 510 10.96 -18.04 16.78
C ALA A 510 10.26 -18.80 15.64
N ALA A 511 9.87 -18.10 14.58
CA ALA A 511 9.22 -18.73 13.44
C ALA A 511 10.13 -19.84 12.90
N ARG A 512 9.57 -21.02 12.63
CA ARG A 512 10.34 -22.07 11.95
C ARG A 512 10.79 -21.52 10.59
N PRO A 513 12.08 -21.63 10.23
CA PRO A 513 12.58 -21.19 8.94
C PRO A 513 11.72 -21.74 7.79
N VAL A 514 11.24 -20.86 6.91
CA VAL A 514 10.45 -21.28 5.74
C VAL A 514 11.38 -21.76 4.63
N SER A 515 11.19 -23.00 4.19
CA SER A 515 12.01 -23.63 3.14
C SER A 515 11.54 -23.33 1.70
N TRP A 516 10.52 -22.48 1.53
CA TRP A 516 10.13 -21.97 0.21
C TRP A 516 11.09 -20.86 -0.20
N PRO A 517 11.68 -20.89 -1.40
CA PRO A 517 12.66 -19.88 -1.80
C PRO A 517 12.01 -18.51 -2.02
N HIS A 518 12.76 -17.44 -1.70
CA HIS A 518 12.42 -16.10 -2.14
C HIS A 518 12.55 -15.97 -3.65
N ARG A 519 11.59 -15.25 -4.25
CA ARG A 519 11.48 -15.03 -5.69
C ARG A 519 11.19 -13.56 -5.96
N PRO A 520 12.17 -12.79 -6.45
CA PRO A 520 11.99 -11.37 -6.71
C PRO A 520 11.08 -11.18 -7.93
N ASP A 521 10.11 -10.27 -7.84
CA ASP A 521 9.23 -9.97 -8.97
C ASP A 521 10.00 -9.20 -10.06
N GLY A 522 10.09 -9.78 -11.25
CA GLY A 522 10.88 -9.22 -12.36
C GLY A 522 12.39 -9.40 -12.24
N GLY A 523 12.93 -10.00 -11.16
CA GLY A 523 14.36 -10.11 -10.87
C GLY A 523 14.86 -9.08 -9.84
N VAL A 524 16.15 -9.12 -9.51
CA VAL A 524 16.80 -8.20 -8.55
C VAL A 524 16.88 -6.79 -9.13
N HIS A 525 16.61 -5.78 -8.29
CA HIS A 525 16.61 -4.38 -8.67
C HIS A 525 17.99 -3.92 -9.15
N ARG A 526 18.06 -3.28 -10.32
CA ARG A 526 19.33 -2.92 -10.98
C ARG A 526 20.04 -1.72 -10.38
N VAL A 527 19.35 -0.90 -9.58
CA VAL A 527 19.95 0.20 -8.81
C VAL A 527 20.15 -0.13 -7.32
N ARG A 528 19.15 -0.72 -6.65
CA ARG A 528 19.10 -0.89 -5.18
C ARG A 528 19.20 -2.35 -4.72
N GLY A 529 19.62 -3.27 -5.59
CA GLY A 529 19.45 -4.72 -5.42
C GLY A 529 19.75 -5.27 -4.03
N LEU A 530 20.88 -4.86 -3.42
CA LEU A 530 21.24 -5.20 -2.04
C LEU A 530 21.51 -3.95 -1.21
N ALA A 531 21.09 -3.95 0.06
CA ALA A 531 21.48 -2.94 1.05
C ALA A 531 21.70 -3.58 2.43
N VAL A 532 22.72 -3.12 3.17
CA VAL A 532 22.97 -3.58 4.55
C VAL A 532 22.10 -2.75 5.51
N ALA A 533 21.30 -3.41 6.36
CA ALA A 533 20.36 -2.72 7.25
C ALA A 533 21.04 -2.01 8.43
N ASP A 534 22.10 -2.59 8.98
CA ASP A 534 22.89 -2.03 10.08
C ASP A 534 24.38 -2.04 9.70
N ARG A 535 24.89 -0.89 9.25
CA ARG A 535 26.27 -0.77 8.76
C ARG A 535 27.30 -0.87 9.89
N THR A 536 26.89 -0.58 11.12
CA THR A 536 27.77 -0.62 12.31
C THR A 536 28.28 -2.02 12.64
N ARG A 537 27.61 -3.08 12.13
CA ARG A 537 28.05 -4.48 12.25
C ARG A 537 29.42 -4.74 11.62
N PHE A 538 29.80 -3.93 10.65
CA PHE A 538 31.05 -4.08 9.88
C PHE A 538 32.17 -3.17 10.39
N THR A 539 31.93 -2.37 11.43
CA THR A 539 32.96 -1.48 12.00
C THR A 539 34.13 -2.30 12.55
N GLY A 540 35.33 -2.02 12.05
CA GLY A 540 36.58 -2.69 12.45
C GLY A 540 36.77 -4.09 11.88
N LEU A 541 35.93 -4.53 10.93
CA LEU A 541 36.12 -5.80 10.21
C LEU A 541 36.85 -5.60 8.88
N PRO A 542 37.56 -6.62 8.36
CA PRO A 542 38.00 -6.62 6.97
C PRO A 542 36.80 -6.50 6.02
N GLY A 543 37.02 -5.95 4.84
CA GLY A 543 35.96 -5.78 3.86
C GLY A 543 35.55 -7.09 3.17
N PHE A 544 34.28 -7.19 2.78
CA PHE A 544 33.69 -8.33 2.08
C PHE A 544 33.03 -7.88 0.78
N VAL A 545 32.93 -8.79 -0.19
CA VAL A 545 32.07 -8.66 -1.37
C VAL A 545 30.92 -9.66 -1.25
N VAL A 546 29.71 -9.17 -1.49
CA VAL A 546 28.46 -9.94 -1.50
C VAL A 546 27.92 -9.91 -2.93
N GLU A 547 27.99 -11.04 -3.62
CA GLU A 547 27.39 -11.22 -4.95
C GLU A 547 25.98 -11.81 -4.81
N VAL A 548 25.03 -11.27 -5.56
CA VAL A 548 23.68 -11.82 -5.67
C VAL A 548 23.49 -12.49 -7.02
N HIS A 549 23.05 -13.74 -6.98
CA HIS A 549 22.82 -14.58 -8.14
C HIS A 549 21.35 -14.99 -8.24
N GLU A 550 20.81 -14.94 -9.45
CA GLU A 550 19.52 -15.53 -9.80
C GLU A 550 19.76 -16.93 -10.36
N LEU A 551 19.26 -17.94 -9.64
CA LEU A 551 19.46 -19.34 -9.96
C LEU A 551 18.21 -19.92 -10.63
N ALA A 552 18.25 -20.03 -11.96
CA ALA A 552 17.31 -20.80 -12.78
C ALA A 552 17.95 -22.15 -13.17
N ALA A 553 18.35 -22.36 -14.43
CA ALA A 553 19.13 -23.53 -14.84
C ALA A 553 20.64 -23.37 -14.60
N VAL A 554 21.14 -22.14 -14.72
CA VAL A 554 22.54 -21.76 -14.53
C VAL A 554 22.55 -20.53 -13.62
N PRO A 555 23.45 -20.43 -12.62
CA PRO A 555 23.56 -19.24 -11.81
C PRO A 555 23.96 -18.03 -12.66
N GLN A 556 23.21 -16.95 -12.56
CA GLN A 556 23.52 -15.71 -13.24
C GLN A 556 23.69 -14.58 -12.23
N LEU A 557 24.83 -13.89 -12.33
CA LEU A 557 25.13 -12.74 -11.49
C LEU A 557 24.13 -11.63 -11.81
N ALA A 558 23.34 -11.23 -10.81
CA ALA A 558 22.44 -10.08 -10.91
C ALA A 558 23.14 -8.78 -10.47
N GLY A 559 24.07 -8.86 -9.53
CA GLY A 559 24.89 -7.73 -9.09
C GLY A 559 25.73 -8.06 -7.87
N ALA A 560 26.40 -7.05 -7.31
CA ALA A 560 27.25 -7.20 -6.14
C ALA A 560 27.30 -5.94 -5.28
N LEU A 561 27.66 -6.09 -4.00
CA LEU A 561 27.86 -5.03 -3.01
C LEU A 561 29.15 -5.28 -2.24
N VAL A 562 29.92 -4.23 -1.92
CA VAL A 562 31.12 -4.32 -1.06
C VAL A 562 30.85 -3.71 0.32
N THR A 563 31.51 -4.18 1.37
CA THR A 563 31.36 -3.64 2.74
C THR A 563 32.50 -2.71 3.18
N ALA A 564 33.50 -2.50 2.33
CA ALA A 564 34.60 -1.56 2.52
C ALA A 564 34.98 -0.92 1.16
N ASP A 565 35.53 0.29 1.21
CA ASP A 565 35.98 0.99 0.00
C ASP A 565 37.05 0.17 -0.74
N THR A 566 36.84 -0.05 -2.04
CA THR A 566 37.64 -0.98 -2.84
C THR A 566 37.95 -0.37 -4.21
N PRO A 567 39.18 -0.41 -4.74
CA PRO A 567 39.48 0.08 -6.08
C PRO A 567 38.76 -0.74 -7.16
N VAL A 568 38.26 -0.06 -8.20
CA VAL A 568 37.59 -0.73 -9.34
C VAL A 568 38.64 -1.36 -10.26
N THR A 569 38.61 -2.69 -10.40
CA THR A 569 39.49 -3.46 -11.29
C THR A 569 38.88 -3.64 -12.69
N ASP A 570 39.69 -4.06 -13.67
CA ASP A 570 39.20 -4.42 -15.01
C ASP A 570 38.23 -5.61 -14.98
N GLU A 571 38.43 -6.55 -14.06
CA GLU A 571 37.52 -7.67 -13.83
C GLU A 571 36.13 -7.18 -13.37
N HIS A 572 36.09 -6.20 -12.46
CA HIS A 572 34.82 -5.57 -12.07
C HIS A 572 34.12 -4.94 -13.27
N ARG A 573 34.86 -4.23 -14.15
CA ARG A 573 34.28 -3.59 -15.36
C ARG A 573 33.80 -4.59 -16.42
N ALA A 574 34.37 -5.79 -16.44
CA ALA A 574 33.97 -6.86 -17.34
C ALA A 574 32.62 -7.50 -16.92
N ARG A 575 32.36 -7.63 -15.61
CA ARG A 575 31.18 -8.32 -15.06
C ARG A 575 30.05 -7.37 -14.63
N LEU A 576 30.39 -6.22 -14.07
CA LEU A 576 29.46 -5.24 -13.49
C LEU A 576 29.30 -3.99 -14.38
N ALA A 577 28.12 -3.37 -14.34
CA ALA A 577 27.85 -2.12 -15.03
C ALA A 577 28.34 -0.92 -14.19
N VAL A 578 29.66 -0.72 -14.18
CA VAL A 578 30.31 0.37 -13.45
C VAL A 578 30.04 1.72 -14.15
N PRO A 579 29.57 2.76 -13.43
CA PRO A 579 29.41 4.10 -14.00
C PRO A 579 30.71 4.65 -14.61
N PRO A 580 30.64 5.38 -15.74
CA PRO A 580 31.82 6.01 -16.33
C PRO A 580 32.43 7.02 -15.36
N GLY A 581 33.75 6.93 -15.14
CA GLY A 581 34.49 7.82 -14.23
C GLY A 581 34.62 7.35 -12.77
N LEU A 582 33.92 6.28 -12.37
CA LEU A 582 34.09 5.70 -11.02
C LEU A 582 35.43 4.93 -10.93
N THR A 583 36.35 5.40 -10.08
CA THR A 583 37.67 4.78 -9.84
C THR A 583 37.69 3.90 -8.60
N ASP A 584 37.01 4.31 -7.54
CA ASP A 584 36.89 3.58 -6.28
C ASP A 584 35.43 3.20 -6.05
N TRP A 585 35.20 1.93 -5.71
CA TRP A 585 33.91 1.37 -5.36
C TRP A 585 33.64 1.64 -3.87
N PRO A 586 32.70 2.54 -3.53
CA PRO A 586 32.46 2.90 -2.13
C PRO A 586 31.78 1.78 -1.36
N ALA A 587 32.09 1.66 -0.07
CA ALA A 587 31.45 0.73 0.85
C ALA A 587 29.92 0.87 0.83
N PHE A 588 29.23 -0.26 0.96
CA PHE A 588 27.77 -0.41 0.96
C PHE A 588 27.06 0.09 -0.31
N THR A 589 27.79 0.21 -1.42
CA THR A 589 27.22 0.59 -2.72
C THR A 589 26.99 -0.66 -3.58
N PHE A 590 25.76 -0.83 -4.07
CA PHE A 590 25.41 -1.92 -4.98
C PHE A 590 25.72 -1.56 -6.44
N LEU A 591 26.26 -2.51 -7.21
CA LEU A 591 26.44 -2.41 -8.65
C LEU A 591 25.75 -3.59 -9.35
N PRO A 592 24.89 -3.36 -10.35
CA PRO A 592 24.26 -4.44 -11.11
C PRO A 592 25.25 -5.10 -12.07
N SER A 593 24.95 -6.32 -12.49
CA SER A 593 25.70 -6.96 -13.56
C SER A 593 25.38 -6.34 -14.93
N ARG A 594 26.31 -6.48 -15.89
CA ARG A 594 26.07 -6.04 -17.28
C ARG A 594 24.93 -6.80 -17.95
N ASP A 595 24.69 -8.04 -17.53
CA ASP A 595 23.62 -8.88 -18.06
C ASP A 595 22.26 -8.40 -17.52
N ALA A 596 22.19 -8.01 -16.24
CA ALA A 596 20.99 -7.42 -15.64
C ALA A 596 20.59 -6.11 -16.34
N VAL A 597 21.55 -5.20 -16.56
CA VAL A 597 21.28 -3.91 -17.24
C VAL A 597 20.84 -4.10 -18.70
N ALA A 598 21.35 -5.13 -19.36
CA ALA A 598 20.96 -5.48 -20.73
C ALA A 598 19.67 -6.32 -20.81
N ASP A 599 18.99 -6.59 -19.69
CA ASP A 599 17.81 -7.45 -19.59
C ASP A 599 18.05 -8.86 -20.17
N ARG A 600 19.29 -9.38 -20.00
CA ARG A 600 19.73 -10.70 -20.48
C ARG A 600 19.60 -11.81 -19.42
N ILE A 601 19.14 -11.47 -18.22
CA ILE A 601 18.82 -12.43 -17.16
C ILE A 601 17.41 -12.99 -17.38
N PRO A 602 17.22 -14.31 -17.56
CA PRO A 602 15.91 -14.90 -17.75
C PRO A 602 15.03 -14.70 -16.52
N VAL A 603 13.98 -13.89 -16.66
CA VAL A 603 12.94 -13.73 -15.64
C VAL A 603 12.00 -14.94 -15.68
N GLU A 604 12.50 -16.09 -15.26
CA GLU A 604 11.68 -17.28 -15.05
C GLU A 604 11.00 -17.19 -13.68
N ARG A 605 9.71 -17.55 -13.59
CA ARG A 605 8.96 -17.58 -12.31
C ARG A 605 9.53 -18.54 -11.25
N THR A 606 10.54 -19.32 -11.62
CA THR A 606 11.20 -20.35 -10.80
C THR A 606 12.58 -19.95 -10.29
N ALA A 607 13.15 -18.83 -10.77
CA ALA A 607 14.47 -18.38 -10.32
C ALA A 607 14.44 -18.00 -8.83
N LEU A 608 15.44 -18.44 -8.08
CA LEU A 608 15.61 -18.13 -6.65
C LEU A 608 16.88 -17.30 -6.41
N VAL A 609 16.92 -16.58 -5.29
CA VAL A 609 18.06 -15.73 -4.93
C VAL A 609 19.07 -16.49 -4.06
N VAL A 610 20.33 -16.49 -4.49
CA VAL A 610 21.48 -17.00 -3.72
C VAL A 610 22.50 -15.88 -3.56
N LEU A 611 23.04 -15.74 -2.36
CA LEU A 611 24.12 -14.81 -2.03
C LEU A 611 25.44 -15.58 -1.92
N GLU A 612 26.48 -15.12 -2.60
CA GLU A 612 27.87 -15.55 -2.37
C GLU A 612 28.64 -14.45 -1.64
N ILE A 613 29.32 -14.80 -0.55
CA ILE A 613 30.08 -13.88 0.29
C ILE A 613 31.55 -14.27 0.26
N ARG A 614 32.42 -13.32 -0.08
CA ARG A 614 33.88 -13.52 -0.13
C ARG A 614 34.60 -12.40 0.59
N PRO A 615 35.73 -12.66 1.28
CA PRO A 615 36.57 -11.59 1.81
C PRO A 615 37.25 -10.84 0.67
N LEU A 616 37.36 -9.51 0.76
CA LEU A 616 38.02 -8.68 -0.25
C LEU A 616 39.53 -8.93 -0.31
N THR A 617 40.13 -9.29 0.82
CA THR A 617 41.55 -9.65 0.94
C THR A 617 41.67 -11.07 1.48
N ALA A 618 42.48 -11.89 0.83
CA ALA A 618 42.81 -13.22 1.35
C ALA A 618 43.59 -13.09 2.67
N PRO A 619 43.35 -13.96 3.67
CA PRO A 619 44.09 -13.94 4.92
C PRO A 619 45.58 -14.20 4.68
N GLY A 620 46.45 -13.42 5.32
CA GLY A 620 47.88 -13.68 5.31
C GLY A 620 48.25 -14.99 6.00
N PRO A 621 49.44 -15.57 5.73
CA PRO A 621 49.89 -16.80 6.39
C PRO A 621 49.99 -16.59 7.92
N GLY A 622 49.09 -17.24 8.67
CA GLY A 622 49.02 -17.16 10.13
C GLY A 622 48.02 -16.15 10.69
N GLU A 623 47.33 -15.39 9.84
CA GLU A 623 46.22 -14.51 10.26
C GLU A 623 44.91 -15.30 10.39
N ALA A 624 44.07 -14.91 11.35
CA ALA A 624 42.75 -15.51 11.51
C ALA A 624 41.86 -15.17 10.29
N PRO A 625 41.06 -16.13 9.78
CA PRO A 625 40.17 -15.86 8.66
C PRO A 625 39.15 -14.76 9.00
N ALA A 626 38.82 -13.95 8.00
CA ALA A 626 37.83 -12.90 8.11
C ALA A 626 36.44 -13.48 8.33
N VAL A 627 35.89 -13.34 9.54
CA VAL A 627 34.55 -13.85 9.88
C VAL A 627 33.48 -12.83 9.46
N TRP A 628 32.53 -13.28 8.64
CA TRP A 628 31.33 -12.52 8.30
C TRP A 628 30.42 -12.41 9.54
N PRO A 629 29.99 -11.20 9.95
CA PRO A 629 29.17 -11.01 11.13
C PRO A 629 27.71 -11.39 10.88
N MET A 630 26.99 -11.78 11.93
CA MET A 630 25.52 -11.87 11.87
C MET A 630 24.91 -10.49 11.55
N CYS A 631 24.11 -10.41 10.49
CA CYS A 631 23.51 -9.15 10.03
C CYS A 631 22.22 -9.36 9.22
N GLU A 632 21.50 -8.26 8.97
CA GLU A 632 20.34 -8.22 8.09
C GLU A 632 20.69 -7.52 6.78
N LEU A 633 20.25 -8.11 5.67
CA LEU A 633 20.45 -7.58 4.34
C LEU A 633 19.09 -7.39 3.66
N VAL A 634 18.85 -6.21 3.10
CA VAL A 634 17.66 -5.91 2.31
C VAL A 634 17.92 -6.33 0.87
N VAL A 635 17.10 -7.23 0.34
CA VAL A 635 17.08 -7.61 -1.08
C VAL A 635 15.88 -6.96 -1.74
N THR A 636 16.11 -6.13 -2.76
CA THR A 636 15.04 -5.40 -3.45
C THR A 636 14.80 -6.02 -4.83
N ASP A 637 13.54 -6.26 -5.18
CA ASP A 637 13.13 -6.69 -6.51
C ASP A 637 12.83 -5.50 -7.44
N ARG A 638 12.66 -5.78 -8.73
CA ARG A 638 12.39 -4.74 -9.74
C ARG A 638 11.00 -4.09 -9.61
N ALA A 639 10.07 -4.69 -8.88
CA ALA A 639 8.77 -4.08 -8.58
C ALA A 639 8.84 -3.12 -7.36
N GLY A 640 9.98 -3.07 -6.67
CA GLY A 640 10.17 -2.29 -5.45
C GLY A 640 9.77 -3.03 -4.17
N GLY A 641 9.40 -4.32 -4.29
CA GLY A 641 9.27 -5.22 -3.15
C GLY A 641 10.63 -5.45 -2.51
N ALA A 642 10.66 -5.57 -1.18
CA ALA A 642 11.88 -5.78 -0.43
C ALA A 642 11.72 -6.94 0.55
N LEU A 643 12.78 -7.74 0.67
CA LEU A 643 12.91 -8.82 1.64
C LEU A 643 14.06 -8.49 2.59
N LEU A 644 13.77 -8.43 3.89
CA LEU A 644 14.79 -8.43 4.93
C LEU A 644 15.29 -9.86 5.15
N ALA A 645 16.48 -10.14 4.64
CA ALA A 645 17.19 -11.41 4.78
C ALA A 645 18.00 -11.45 6.07
N TYR A 646 17.85 -12.53 6.83
CA TYR A 646 18.55 -12.76 8.09
C TYR A 646 19.74 -13.69 7.87
N LEU A 647 20.96 -13.14 7.92
CA LEU A 647 22.18 -13.90 7.69
C LEU A 647 22.88 -14.23 9.02
N PRO A 648 23.41 -15.46 9.18
CA PRO A 648 24.15 -15.88 10.37
C PRO A 648 25.59 -15.35 10.35
N GLU A 649 26.30 -15.49 11.47
CA GLU A 649 27.77 -15.42 11.50
C GLU A 649 28.35 -16.58 10.68
N ALA A 650 29.34 -16.30 9.84
CA ALA A 650 29.91 -17.31 8.94
C ALA A 650 31.40 -17.10 8.71
N ASP A 651 32.13 -18.21 8.64
CA ASP A 651 33.52 -18.22 8.20
C ASP A 651 33.50 -18.64 6.72
N PRO A 652 33.87 -17.76 5.77
CA PRO A 652 34.06 -18.15 4.38
C PRO A 652 35.26 -19.11 4.32
N VAL A 653 35.00 -20.41 4.34
CA VAL A 653 36.04 -21.44 4.24
C VAL A 653 36.19 -21.86 2.77
N THR A 654 37.39 -22.24 2.35
CA THR A 654 37.59 -22.93 1.07
C THR A 654 36.88 -24.28 1.12
N ASP A 655 35.78 -24.42 0.38
CA ASP A 655 35.08 -25.70 0.21
C ASP A 655 36.10 -26.79 -0.16
N GLY A 656 36.29 -27.75 0.76
CA GLY A 656 37.08 -28.94 0.50
C GLY A 656 36.27 -29.92 -0.34
N ASP A 657 36.18 -29.68 -1.64
CA ASP A 657 36.04 -30.72 -2.67
C ASP A 657 36.39 -30.08 -4.02
N GLY A 658 37.34 -30.72 -4.72
CA GLY A 658 38.14 -30.10 -5.76
C GLY A 658 37.37 -29.59 -6.98
N ASP A 659 37.47 -28.29 -7.22
CA ASP A 659 37.83 -27.72 -8.52
C ASP A 659 38.67 -26.47 -8.22
N GLY A 660 39.97 -26.57 -8.47
CA GLY A 660 40.95 -25.57 -8.08
C GLY A 660 40.79 -24.27 -8.86
N ASP A 661 40.16 -23.27 -8.26
CA ASP A 661 40.42 -21.83 -8.53
C ASP A 661 39.70 -20.85 -7.57
N GLY A 662 38.82 -21.32 -6.69
CA GLY A 662 38.02 -20.44 -5.83
C GLY A 662 38.61 -20.23 -4.44
N GLY A 663 38.92 -18.98 -4.08
CA GLY A 663 39.24 -18.60 -2.69
C GLY A 663 38.08 -18.84 -1.70
N PRO A 664 38.27 -18.51 -0.41
CA PRO A 664 37.27 -18.68 0.65
C PRO A 664 35.91 -18.07 0.31
N VAL A 665 34.81 -18.83 0.44
CA VAL A 665 33.45 -18.38 0.08
C VAL A 665 32.38 -18.97 1.00
N ALA A 666 31.36 -18.17 1.33
CA ALA A 666 30.15 -18.64 2.01
C ALA A 666 28.92 -18.41 1.11
N ARG A 667 27.98 -19.36 1.07
CA ARG A 667 26.79 -19.29 0.21
C ARG A 667 25.50 -19.40 1.02
N PHE A 668 24.56 -18.51 0.74
CA PHE A 668 23.25 -18.46 1.40
C PHE A 668 22.10 -18.39 0.40
N ALA A 669 21.14 -19.30 0.51
CA ALA A 669 19.85 -19.17 -0.15
C ALA A 669 18.86 -18.49 0.80
N LEU A 670 17.90 -17.76 0.22
CA LEU A 670 16.91 -17.00 0.97
C LEU A 670 15.55 -17.70 0.94
N GLY A 671 14.97 -17.92 2.12
CA GLY A 671 13.57 -18.31 2.28
C GLY A 671 12.64 -17.13 2.02
N ALA A 672 11.39 -17.43 1.68
CA ALA A 672 10.37 -16.44 1.34
C ALA A 672 9.99 -15.51 2.51
N ASP A 673 10.25 -15.94 3.74
CA ASP A 673 10.09 -15.18 4.97
C ASP A 673 11.31 -14.31 5.32
N GLY A 674 12.43 -14.48 4.60
CA GLY A 674 13.71 -13.84 4.88
C GLY A 674 14.70 -14.75 5.63
N SER A 675 14.34 -16.00 5.90
CA SER A 675 15.25 -16.93 6.59
C SER A 675 16.47 -17.25 5.74
N GLY A 676 17.65 -17.28 6.36
CA GLY A 676 18.91 -17.63 5.73
C GLY A 676 19.16 -19.14 5.79
N TRP A 677 19.53 -19.72 4.65
CA TRP A 677 19.85 -21.14 4.51
C TRP A 677 21.26 -21.31 3.95
N THR A 678 22.13 -22.05 4.63
CA THR A 678 23.48 -22.35 4.11
C THR A 678 23.38 -23.32 2.94
N VAL A 679 24.10 -23.05 1.85
CA VAL A 679 24.15 -23.90 0.66
C VAL A 679 25.53 -24.59 0.57
N PRO A 680 25.62 -25.93 0.74
CA PRO A 680 26.90 -26.63 0.65
C PRO A 680 27.34 -26.83 -0.82
N GLY A 681 28.63 -26.62 -1.12
CA GLY A 681 29.23 -26.85 -2.44
C GLY A 681 28.75 -25.87 -3.54
N GLY A 682 28.87 -26.26 -4.82
CA GLY A 682 28.53 -25.42 -5.97
C GLY A 682 27.03 -25.11 -6.14
N MET A 683 26.69 -23.99 -6.79
CA MET A 683 25.31 -23.50 -6.95
C MET A 683 24.50 -24.31 -7.98
N ARG A 684 24.05 -25.51 -7.58
CA ARG A 684 23.22 -26.38 -8.42
C ARG A 684 21.72 -26.13 -8.18
N PRO A 685 20.91 -25.95 -9.23
CA PRO A 685 19.47 -25.77 -9.05
C PRO A 685 18.80 -27.02 -8.50
N GLY A 686 17.83 -26.81 -7.60
CA GLY A 686 16.97 -27.88 -7.07
C GLY A 686 15.77 -28.17 -7.97
N ALA A 687 14.82 -28.97 -7.47
CA ALA A 687 13.51 -29.10 -8.11
C ALA A 687 12.81 -27.72 -8.13
N PRO A 688 12.02 -27.40 -9.18
CA PRO A 688 11.28 -26.13 -9.24
C PRO A 688 10.42 -25.93 -7.99
N GLY A 689 10.60 -24.82 -7.27
CA GLY A 689 9.87 -24.59 -6.00
C GLY A 689 10.66 -24.87 -4.74
N MET A 690 11.87 -25.41 -4.82
CA MET A 690 12.65 -25.79 -3.65
C MET A 690 13.97 -25.01 -3.57
N LEU A 691 14.47 -24.84 -2.35
CA LEU A 691 15.85 -24.42 -2.10
C LEU A 691 16.86 -25.43 -2.69
N PRO A 692 18.11 -25.02 -2.95
CA PRO A 692 19.14 -25.91 -3.46
C PRO A 692 19.29 -27.19 -2.62
N PRO A 693 19.57 -28.36 -3.23
CA PRO A 693 19.74 -29.61 -2.52
C PRO A 693 20.83 -29.51 -1.44
N GLY A 694 20.57 -30.08 -0.25
CA GLY A 694 21.51 -30.02 0.88
C GLY A 694 21.47 -28.72 1.68
N SER A 695 20.59 -27.76 1.32
CA SER A 695 20.42 -26.53 2.11
C SER A 695 19.99 -26.83 3.56
N VAL A 696 20.65 -26.17 4.51
CA VAL A 696 20.38 -26.33 5.96
C VAL A 696 19.93 -24.97 6.52
N PRO A 697 18.90 -24.93 7.39
CA PRO A 697 18.50 -23.67 8.00
C PRO A 697 19.65 -23.12 8.85
N ALA A 698 19.98 -21.85 8.67
CA ALA A 698 21.11 -21.22 9.33
C ALA A 698 20.73 -19.97 10.15
N ARG A 699 19.67 -19.26 9.75
CA ARG A 699 19.07 -18.23 10.60
C ARG A 699 17.59 -18.06 10.27
N ALA A 700 16.73 -18.24 11.27
CA ALA A 700 15.30 -18.00 11.12
C ALA A 700 15.01 -16.51 10.90
N ALA A 701 14.00 -16.20 10.09
CA ALA A 701 13.49 -14.85 10.00
C ALA A 701 12.86 -14.43 11.33
N GLN A 702 13.12 -13.20 11.77
CA GLN A 702 12.49 -12.67 12.98
C GLN A 702 11.27 -11.79 12.64
N GLY A 703 11.09 -11.40 11.38
CA GLY A 703 9.94 -10.63 10.88
C GLY A 703 10.37 -9.63 9.80
N GLN A 704 9.44 -9.08 9.03
CA GLN A 704 9.79 -8.07 8.01
C GLN A 704 9.74 -6.67 8.63
N VAL A 705 10.66 -6.38 9.56
CA VAL A 705 10.77 -5.08 10.26
C VAL A 705 12.21 -4.67 10.38
N LEU A 706 12.52 -3.43 10.00
CA LEU A 706 13.86 -2.89 10.13
C LEU A 706 14.26 -2.73 11.61
N PRO A 707 15.43 -3.27 12.00
CA PRO A 707 15.96 -3.08 13.33
C PRO A 707 16.44 -1.64 13.56
N LEU A 708 16.60 -1.26 14.83
CA LEU A 708 17.27 -0.03 15.23
C LEU A 708 18.78 -0.18 14.99
N GLU A 709 19.33 0.67 14.13
CA GLU A 709 20.76 0.68 13.80
C GLU A 709 21.61 0.98 15.04
N GLY A 710 22.70 0.24 15.23
CA GLY A 710 23.57 0.36 16.41
C GLY A 710 22.98 -0.20 17.71
N ALA A 711 21.72 -0.64 17.74
CA ALA A 711 21.13 -1.28 18.92
C ALA A 711 21.59 -2.74 19.04
N VAL A 712 22.07 -3.11 20.23
CA VAL A 712 22.51 -4.47 20.54
C VAL A 712 21.89 -4.88 21.89
N PRO A 713 21.02 -5.91 21.96
CA PRO A 713 20.44 -6.71 20.87
C PRO A 713 19.61 -5.92 19.86
N LEU A 714 19.30 -6.55 18.70
CA LEU A 714 18.41 -5.97 17.69
C LEU A 714 17.06 -5.62 18.32
N ARG A 715 16.73 -4.33 18.33
CA ARG A 715 15.45 -3.82 18.81
C ARG A 715 14.61 -3.36 17.62
N ARG A 716 13.29 -3.50 17.72
CA ARG A 716 12.33 -2.96 16.74
C ARG A 716 11.72 -1.69 17.28
N ARG A 717 11.28 -0.81 16.38
CA ARG A 717 10.52 0.36 16.78
C ARG A 717 9.16 -0.04 17.33
N ARG A 718 8.75 0.60 18.41
CA ARG A 718 7.38 0.51 18.94
C ARG A 718 6.53 1.62 18.33
N VAL A 719 5.34 1.26 17.85
CA VAL A 719 4.37 2.24 17.34
C VAL A 719 3.60 2.85 18.51
N VAL A 720 3.53 4.18 18.55
CA VAL A 720 2.81 4.94 19.59
C VAL A 720 1.97 6.05 18.97
N HIS A 721 0.91 6.47 19.65
CA HIS A 721 0.13 7.64 19.26
C HIS A 721 0.79 8.94 19.77
N GLY A 722 1.01 9.92 18.89
CA GLY A 722 1.61 11.21 19.24
C GLY A 722 3.14 11.26 19.11
N PRO A 723 3.85 12.10 19.89
CA PRO A 723 5.28 12.33 19.73
C PRO A 723 6.13 11.11 20.11
N ALA A 724 7.16 10.82 19.32
CA ALA A 724 8.04 9.66 19.48
C ALA A 724 9.21 9.92 20.46
N ARG A 725 9.54 8.93 21.30
CA ARG A 725 10.82 8.84 22.04
C ARG A 725 11.81 7.93 21.31
N SER A 726 13.06 7.89 21.76
CA SER A 726 14.09 7.03 21.19
C SER A 726 13.62 5.56 21.12
N GLY A 727 13.69 4.96 19.93
CA GLY A 727 13.17 3.61 19.67
C GLY A 727 11.65 3.51 19.41
N GLU A 728 10.94 4.63 19.32
CA GLU A 728 9.50 4.68 18.99
C GLU A 728 9.25 5.31 17.60
N LEU A 729 8.13 4.93 16.98
CA LEU A 729 7.55 5.57 15.82
C LEU A 729 6.22 6.20 16.25
N GLY A 730 6.19 7.52 16.31
CA GLY A 730 5.00 8.29 16.70
C GLY A 730 4.10 8.51 15.51
N VAL A 731 2.80 8.24 15.63
CA VAL A 731 1.82 8.47 14.56
C VAL A 731 0.58 9.17 15.10
N ASP A 732 0.09 10.16 14.36
CA ASP A 732 -1.23 10.76 14.53
C ASP A 732 -2.08 10.42 13.28
N PRO A 733 -3.00 9.44 13.39
CA PRO A 733 -3.80 9.02 12.24
C PRO A 733 -4.92 9.99 11.87
N ALA A 734 -5.32 10.93 12.74
CA ALA A 734 -6.31 11.95 12.41
C ALA A 734 -5.71 13.07 11.55
N ARG A 735 -4.44 13.40 11.77
CA ARG A 735 -3.68 14.37 10.97
C ARG A 735 -2.91 13.72 9.82
N GLY A 736 -2.74 12.40 9.84
CA GLY A 736 -1.92 11.69 8.87
C GLY A 736 -0.46 12.11 8.94
N VAL A 737 0.07 12.20 10.16
CA VAL A 737 1.44 12.61 10.45
C VAL A 737 2.15 11.49 11.19
N PHE A 738 3.41 11.22 10.86
CA PHE A 738 4.29 10.38 11.68
C PHE A 738 5.57 11.13 12.04
N CYS A 739 6.22 10.75 13.12
CA CYS A 739 7.48 11.37 13.56
C CYS A 739 8.44 10.34 14.16
N LEU A 740 9.73 10.63 14.02
CA LEU A 740 10.82 9.88 14.62
C LEU A 740 11.48 10.71 15.73
N ALA A 741 12.13 10.05 16.68
CA ALA A 741 12.82 10.73 17.78
C ALA A 741 13.99 11.59 17.27
N PRO A 742 14.32 12.72 17.92
CA PRO A 742 15.45 13.60 17.58
C PRO A 742 16.84 12.96 17.49
N ASP A 743 17.03 11.81 18.10
CA ASP A 743 18.28 11.03 18.15
C ASP A 743 18.23 9.79 17.25
N ASP A 744 17.10 9.50 16.60
CA ASP A 744 16.97 8.34 15.70
C ASP A 744 17.97 8.44 14.53
N PRO A 745 18.75 7.39 14.23
CA PRO A 745 19.74 7.39 13.15
C PRO A 745 19.10 7.67 11.77
N LEU A 746 17.81 7.36 11.59
CA LEU A 746 17.11 7.54 10.32
C LEU A 746 16.89 8.99 9.90
N VAL A 747 17.14 9.96 10.78
CA VAL A 747 16.90 11.37 10.44
C VAL A 747 18.17 12.21 10.43
N ALA A 748 19.33 11.58 10.67
CA ALA A 748 20.60 12.12 10.19
C ALA A 748 20.77 11.91 8.67
N VAL A 749 19.94 11.04 8.07
CA VAL A 749 19.87 10.84 6.62
C VAL A 749 19.20 12.07 5.99
N ALA A 750 19.86 12.67 4.98
CA ALA A 750 19.32 13.82 4.28
C ALA A 750 17.94 13.46 3.68
N PRO A 751 16.91 14.33 3.81
CA PRO A 751 15.54 14.05 3.30
C PRO A 751 15.48 13.78 1.78
N ASP A 752 16.55 14.09 1.07
CA ASP A 752 16.81 13.85 -0.34
C ASP A 752 17.16 12.39 -0.68
N GLU A 753 17.56 11.55 0.29
CA GLU A 753 17.55 10.10 0.11
C GLU A 753 16.09 9.61 0.16
N ARG A 754 15.49 9.45 -1.03
CA ARG A 754 14.17 8.86 -1.29
C ARG A 754 14.10 7.38 -0.88
N ASP A 755 14.32 7.11 0.39
CA ASP A 755 14.38 5.77 0.98
C ASP A 755 13.17 5.50 1.87
N LEU A 756 12.55 6.54 2.43
CA LEU A 756 11.28 6.44 3.16
C LEU A 756 10.09 6.41 2.21
N THR A 757 9.20 5.46 2.43
CA THR A 757 7.92 5.36 1.73
C THR A 757 6.79 5.04 2.70
N VAL A 758 5.56 5.43 2.35
CA VAL A 758 4.37 5.11 3.12
C VAL A 758 3.32 4.43 2.25
N ASP A 759 2.61 3.48 2.86
CA ASP A 759 1.37 2.94 2.31
C ASP A 759 0.23 3.45 3.20
N TYR A 760 -0.87 3.89 2.62
CA TYR A 760 -2.05 4.35 3.35
C TYR A 760 -3.30 4.28 2.48
N ILE A 761 -4.48 4.38 3.09
CA ILE A 761 -5.75 4.41 2.36
C ILE A 761 -6.33 5.81 2.46
N GLU A 762 -6.61 6.41 1.30
CA GLU A 762 -7.46 7.60 1.19
C GLU A 762 -8.92 7.18 1.01
N ALA A 763 -9.86 8.04 1.39
CA ALA A 763 -11.28 7.83 1.13
C ALA A 763 -11.92 9.10 0.56
N TYR A 764 -12.74 8.97 -0.48
CA TYR A 764 -13.43 10.11 -1.10
C TYR A 764 -14.82 9.77 -1.64
N SER A 765 -15.67 10.78 -1.78
CA SER A 765 -17.07 10.63 -2.24
C SER A 765 -17.24 10.07 -3.66
N GLY A 766 -16.22 10.18 -4.52
CA GLY A 766 -16.25 9.66 -5.88
C GLY A 766 -14.90 9.69 -6.59
N PRO A 767 -14.80 9.13 -7.80
CA PRO A 767 -13.55 8.97 -8.55
C PRO A 767 -13.17 10.25 -9.33
N VAL A 768 -13.05 11.39 -8.64
CA VAL A 768 -12.60 12.67 -9.22
C VAL A 768 -11.19 13.00 -8.73
N GLY A 769 -10.34 13.55 -9.58
CA GLY A 769 -8.94 13.86 -9.31
C GLY A 769 -8.00 12.70 -9.63
N ALA A 770 -6.76 12.82 -9.17
CA ALA A 770 -5.67 11.82 -9.26
C ALA A 770 -5.98 10.56 -8.45
N ARG A 771 -7.05 9.88 -8.83
CA ARG A 771 -7.55 8.63 -8.28
C ARG A 771 -7.60 7.65 -9.43
N GLY A 772 -7.32 6.37 -9.17
CA GLY A 772 -7.42 5.32 -10.18
C GLY A 772 -8.84 5.27 -10.73
N VAL A 773 -9.10 5.99 -11.82
CA VAL A 773 -10.37 5.94 -12.51
C VAL A 773 -10.41 4.56 -13.12
N ARG A 774 -11.30 3.70 -12.60
CA ARG A 774 -11.86 2.64 -13.42
C ARG A 774 -12.60 3.38 -14.52
N THR A 775 -11.91 3.70 -15.60
CA THR A 775 -12.60 4.03 -16.84
C THR A 775 -13.32 2.74 -17.17
N ALA A 776 -14.60 2.67 -16.78
CA ALA A 776 -15.55 1.91 -17.56
C ALA A 776 -15.28 2.34 -19.01
N PRO A 777 -15.04 1.39 -19.93
CA PRO A 777 -14.60 1.72 -21.27
C PRO A 777 -15.60 2.73 -21.79
N ALA A 778 -15.12 3.92 -22.17
CA ALA A 778 -15.93 4.84 -22.92
C ALA A 778 -16.45 4.03 -24.10
N ALA A 779 -17.74 3.72 -24.09
CA ALA A 779 -18.47 3.20 -25.23
C ALA A 779 -18.57 4.36 -26.23
N ALA A 780 -17.43 4.71 -26.80
CA ALA A 780 -17.28 5.47 -28.02
C ALA A 780 -16.54 4.52 -28.95
N GLU A 781 -17.31 3.99 -29.90
CA GLU A 781 -16.92 3.27 -31.09
C GLU A 781 -15.41 3.33 -31.43
N GLY A 782 -14.70 2.21 -31.30
CA GLY A 782 -13.51 1.92 -32.11
C GLY A 782 -12.12 2.38 -31.62
N GLY A 783 -11.90 2.74 -30.36
CA GLY A 783 -10.56 3.08 -29.83
C GLY A 783 -9.87 1.91 -29.12
N GLU A 784 -8.73 1.45 -29.65
CA GLU A 784 -7.88 0.43 -29.03
C GLU A 784 -7.46 0.80 -27.59
N SER A 785 -7.39 -0.22 -26.73
CA SER A 785 -6.69 -0.24 -25.44
C SER A 785 -5.39 0.58 -25.49
N GLY A 786 -5.20 1.50 -24.52
CA GLY A 786 -4.15 2.53 -24.55
C GLY A 786 -2.75 2.05 -24.94
N ALA A 787 -2.07 2.85 -25.78
CA ALA A 787 -0.76 2.55 -26.33
C ALA A 787 0.27 2.11 -25.26
N ALA A 788 1.14 1.18 -25.64
CA ALA A 788 2.22 0.69 -24.78
C ALA A 788 3.21 1.82 -24.43
N PRO A 789 3.76 1.85 -23.19
CA PRO A 789 4.70 2.89 -22.79
C PRO A 789 5.99 2.82 -23.60
N THR A 790 6.45 3.97 -24.10
CA THR A 790 7.75 4.11 -24.77
C THR A 790 8.88 4.33 -23.77
N ARG A 791 8.54 4.86 -22.58
CA ARG A 791 9.46 5.17 -21.47
C ARG A 791 8.78 4.94 -20.14
N ILE A 792 9.58 4.58 -19.15
CA ILE A 792 9.14 4.41 -17.77
C ILE A 792 9.85 5.41 -16.89
N VAL A 793 9.13 5.94 -15.90
CA VAL A 793 9.68 6.73 -14.83
C VAL A 793 9.43 6.01 -13.51
N SER A 794 10.47 5.83 -12.71
CA SER A 794 10.36 5.41 -11.32
C SER A 794 11.42 6.11 -10.47
N ALA A 795 11.04 6.61 -9.30
CA ALA A 795 11.97 7.22 -8.34
C ALA A 795 13.02 6.23 -7.82
N SER A 796 12.73 4.93 -7.85
CA SER A 796 13.69 3.87 -7.54
C SER A 796 14.80 3.75 -8.60
N GLY A 797 14.52 4.22 -9.82
CA GLY A 797 15.37 4.07 -11.00
C GLY A 797 15.24 2.71 -11.70
N ASP A 798 14.29 1.86 -11.33
CA ASP A 798 13.99 0.60 -12.01
C ASP A 798 12.48 0.30 -12.02
N ALA A 799 12.06 -0.70 -12.79
CA ALA A 799 10.70 -1.20 -12.86
C ALA A 799 10.66 -2.66 -13.32
N ALA A 800 9.66 -3.41 -12.87
CA ALA A 800 9.34 -4.78 -13.30
C ALA A 800 8.68 -4.83 -14.70
N VAL A 801 9.12 -3.95 -15.62
CA VAL A 801 8.67 -3.87 -17.01
C VAL A 801 9.79 -4.35 -17.93
N ARG A 802 9.45 -5.12 -18.98
CA ARG A 802 10.39 -5.55 -20.02
C ARG A 802 10.72 -4.40 -20.98
N LEU A 803 11.46 -3.42 -20.49
CA LEU A 803 12.05 -2.34 -21.27
C LEU A 803 13.55 -2.25 -20.98
N PRO A 804 14.39 -1.93 -22.00
CA PRO A 804 15.82 -1.71 -21.79
C PRO A 804 16.06 -0.64 -20.72
N PHE A 805 17.09 -0.82 -19.88
CA PHE A 805 17.37 0.10 -18.76
C PHE A 805 17.51 1.57 -19.19
N GLY A 806 18.04 1.85 -20.40
CA GLY A 806 18.13 3.21 -20.94
C GLY A 806 16.80 3.89 -21.31
N ARG A 807 15.66 3.19 -21.21
CA ARG A 807 14.30 3.73 -21.37
C ARG A 807 13.61 3.94 -20.01
N ILE A 808 14.28 3.63 -18.90
CA ILE A 808 13.81 3.85 -17.54
C ILE A 808 14.56 5.06 -16.97
N HIS A 809 13.81 6.02 -16.44
CA HIS A 809 14.32 7.30 -15.96
C HIS A 809 13.94 7.52 -14.50
N ARG A 810 14.74 8.32 -13.77
CA ARG A 810 14.45 8.61 -12.35
C ARG A 810 13.47 9.76 -12.18
N THR A 811 13.33 10.62 -13.20
CA THR A 811 12.41 11.75 -13.17
C THR A 811 11.65 11.90 -14.49
N PRO A 812 10.44 12.49 -14.47
CA PRO A 812 9.72 12.84 -15.70
C PRO A 812 10.50 13.82 -16.58
N ALA A 813 11.25 14.75 -15.97
CA ALA A 813 12.09 15.71 -16.70
C ALA A 813 13.19 15.01 -17.53
N GLU A 814 13.87 14.00 -16.97
CA GLU A 814 14.83 13.17 -17.70
C GLU A 814 14.19 12.42 -18.86
N ALA A 815 13.01 11.82 -18.63
CA ALA A 815 12.28 11.09 -19.66
C ALA A 815 11.86 12.01 -20.82
N VAL A 816 11.35 13.21 -20.50
CA VAL A 816 10.97 14.22 -21.49
C VAL A 816 12.19 14.75 -22.25
N ALA A 817 13.31 15.04 -21.57
CA ALA A 817 14.53 15.47 -22.24
C ALA A 817 15.07 14.40 -23.21
N ALA A 818 14.99 13.12 -22.83
CA ALA A 818 15.36 12.00 -23.68
C ALA A 818 14.37 11.78 -24.86
N ALA A 819 13.10 12.14 -24.69
CA ALA A 819 12.11 12.18 -25.76
C ALA A 819 12.38 13.33 -26.74
N ASP A 820 12.66 14.54 -26.23
CA ASP A 820 13.05 15.70 -27.02
C ASP A 820 14.30 15.43 -27.86
N ALA A 821 15.33 14.82 -27.26
CA ALA A 821 16.55 14.45 -27.97
C ALA A 821 16.30 13.44 -29.10
N LEU A 822 15.40 12.47 -28.88
CA LEU A 822 15.03 11.49 -29.91
C LEU A 822 14.24 12.15 -31.05
N TRP A 823 13.29 13.02 -30.73
CA TRP A 823 12.53 13.77 -31.73
C TRP A 823 13.45 14.68 -32.55
N ALA A 824 14.38 15.37 -31.89
CA ALA A 824 15.40 16.19 -32.54
C ALA A 824 16.29 15.42 -33.52
N ALA A 825 16.68 14.20 -33.14
CA ALA A 825 17.55 13.35 -33.95
C ALA A 825 16.80 12.70 -35.13
N THR A 826 15.55 12.27 -34.93
CA THR A 826 14.79 11.50 -35.93
C THR A 826 14.06 12.37 -36.95
N ARG A 827 13.61 13.57 -36.56
CA ARG A 827 12.80 14.47 -37.41
C ARG A 827 11.57 13.76 -38.03
N ALA A 828 10.92 12.89 -37.27
CA ALA A 828 9.72 12.16 -37.66
C ALA A 828 8.56 12.46 -36.68
N PRO A 829 7.30 12.16 -37.04
CA PRO A 829 6.19 12.18 -36.08
C PRO A 829 6.46 11.22 -34.93
N VAL A 830 6.16 11.63 -33.69
CA VAL A 830 6.37 10.79 -32.51
C VAL A 830 5.16 10.83 -31.58
N ASP A 831 4.66 9.65 -31.24
CA ASP A 831 3.73 9.40 -30.15
C ASP A 831 4.54 8.88 -28.95
N GLU A 832 4.89 9.76 -28.00
CA GLU A 832 5.63 9.39 -26.78
C GLU A 832 4.66 9.13 -25.63
N VAL A 833 4.78 7.97 -25.00
CA VAL A 833 4.00 7.58 -23.81
C VAL A 833 4.98 7.37 -22.66
N ILE A 834 5.03 8.36 -21.77
CA ILE A 834 5.83 8.34 -20.55
C ILE A 834 4.93 7.87 -19.41
N GLU A 835 5.20 6.68 -18.90
CA GLU A 835 4.43 6.09 -17.82
C GLU A 835 5.20 6.12 -16.50
N ILE A 836 4.60 6.69 -15.47
CA ILE A 836 5.18 6.78 -14.13
C ILE A 836 4.61 5.65 -13.29
N VAL A 837 5.44 4.66 -12.94
CA VAL A 837 4.97 3.37 -12.41
C VAL A 837 4.94 3.28 -10.88
N ASP A 838 5.31 4.35 -10.19
CA ASP A 838 5.25 4.44 -8.73
C ASP A 838 4.49 5.69 -8.27
N SER A 839 4.23 5.76 -6.96
CA SER A 839 3.51 6.87 -6.33
C SER A 839 4.48 7.90 -5.69
N ALA A 840 5.68 8.05 -6.25
CA ALA A 840 6.68 8.94 -5.68
C ALA A 840 6.41 10.43 -5.97
N SER A 841 7.08 11.29 -5.21
CA SER A 841 7.12 12.73 -5.43
C SER A 841 8.31 13.09 -6.32
N TYR A 842 8.09 13.87 -7.38
CA TYR A 842 9.10 14.32 -8.33
C TYR A 842 9.19 15.84 -8.31
N ALA A 843 10.31 16.35 -7.79
CA ALA A 843 10.62 17.77 -7.82
C ALA A 843 11.24 18.19 -9.15
N GLY A 844 10.93 19.41 -9.58
CA GLY A 844 11.59 20.08 -10.71
C GLY A 844 10.69 20.27 -11.94
N PRO A 845 10.96 21.29 -12.75
CA PRO A 845 10.11 21.63 -13.89
C PRO A 845 10.22 20.61 -15.04
N VAL A 846 9.08 20.25 -15.62
CA VAL A 846 8.98 19.53 -16.89
C VAL A 846 8.76 20.54 -18.00
N THR A 847 9.76 20.72 -18.86
CA THR A 847 9.68 21.64 -20.00
C THR A 847 9.57 20.86 -21.29
N LEU A 848 8.52 21.13 -22.07
CA LEU A 848 8.35 20.64 -23.43
C LEU A 848 8.65 21.81 -24.37
N ASP A 849 9.78 21.76 -25.07
CA ASP A 849 10.19 22.80 -26.02
C ASP A 849 9.92 22.35 -27.45
N PHE A 850 8.81 22.85 -28.02
CA PHE A 850 8.43 22.61 -29.41
C PHE A 850 9.17 23.54 -30.38
N GLY A 851 9.78 24.63 -29.88
CA GLY A 851 10.47 25.65 -30.68
C GLY A 851 11.92 25.33 -31.00
N ARG A 852 12.57 24.47 -30.21
CA ARG A 852 14.01 24.15 -30.30
C ARG A 852 14.50 23.67 -31.67
N LEU A 853 13.62 23.10 -32.49
CA LEU A 853 13.95 22.51 -33.79
C LEU A 853 13.73 23.45 -34.98
N GLY A 854 13.30 24.68 -34.74
CA GLY A 854 13.02 25.67 -35.78
C GLY A 854 11.82 25.30 -36.67
N PRO A 855 11.55 26.10 -37.73
CA PRO A 855 10.30 26.04 -38.50
C PRO A 855 10.08 24.73 -39.28
N ALA A 856 11.11 23.91 -39.49
CA ALA A 856 10.97 22.64 -40.20
C ALA A 856 10.30 21.54 -39.34
N ALA A 857 10.51 21.56 -38.02
CA ALA A 857 9.93 20.58 -37.11
C ALA A 857 8.52 20.95 -36.62
N ALA A 858 8.14 22.23 -36.73
CA ALA A 858 6.78 22.70 -36.51
C ALA A 858 5.74 22.10 -37.49
N ARG A 859 6.19 21.31 -38.48
CA ARG A 859 5.33 20.56 -39.42
C ARG A 859 5.16 19.08 -39.05
N LEU A 860 5.74 18.62 -37.96
CA LEU A 860 5.73 17.21 -37.55
C LEU A 860 4.81 17.01 -36.34
N ARG A 861 3.80 16.16 -36.50
CA ARG A 861 2.88 15.77 -35.41
C ARG A 861 3.66 15.25 -34.20
N ARG A 862 3.32 15.74 -33.01
CA ARG A 862 3.95 15.30 -31.75
C ARG A 862 2.87 15.18 -30.67
N HIS A 863 2.64 13.95 -30.20
CA HIS A 863 1.75 13.68 -29.08
C HIS A 863 2.59 13.18 -27.92
N VAL A 864 2.44 13.83 -26.76
CA VAL A 864 3.12 13.43 -25.53
C VAL A 864 2.07 13.10 -24.49
N THR A 865 2.04 11.83 -24.08
CA THR A 865 1.21 11.38 -22.96
C THR A 865 2.10 11.16 -21.74
N ILE A 866 1.81 11.84 -20.64
CA ILE A 866 2.40 11.56 -19.33
C ILE A 866 1.28 10.99 -18.46
N ARG A 867 1.39 9.72 -18.08
CA ARG A 867 0.34 9.03 -17.33
C ARG A 867 0.87 8.31 -16.11
N ALA A 868 0.04 8.21 -15.09
CA ALA A 868 0.23 7.24 -14.02
C ALA A 868 0.12 5.80 -14.55
N GLY A 869 1.00 4.92 -14.07
CA GLY A 869 1.11 3.53 -14.48
C GLY A 869 0.41 2.54 -13.54
N GLY A 870 0.54 1.26 -13.88
CA GLY A 870 -0.05 0.14 -13.13
C GLY A 870 -1.48 -0.22 -13.55
N PRO A 871 -2.03 -1.36 -13.07
CA PRO A 871 -3.38 -1.80 -13.42
C PRO A 871 -4.41 -0.73 -13.04
N ALA A 872 -5.14 -0.22 -14.03
CA ALA A 872 -6.11 0.88 -13.89
C ALA A 872 -5.56 2.17 -13.24
N GLY A 873 -4.27 2.49 -13.44
CA GLY A 873 -3.67 3.72 -12.91
C GLY A 873 -3.56 3.70 -11.38
N ALA A 874 -3.18 2.55 -10.80
CA ALA A 874 -3.04 2.38 -9.37
C ALA A 874 -1.91 3.23 -8.75
N ALA A 875 -0.90 3.62 -9.54
CA ALA A 875 0.12 4.54 -9.09
C ALA A 875 -0.44 5.97 -8.96
N ARG A 876 0.05 6.72 -7.98
CA ARG A 876 -0.36 8.12 -7.75
C ARG A 876 0.84 9.05 -7.69
N PRO A 877 1.52 9.29 -8.82
CA PRO A 877 2.70 10.13 -8.87
C PRO A 877 2.36 11.58 -8.55
N CYS A 878 3.24 12.22 -7.79
CA CYS A 878 3.11 13.63 -7.43
C CYS A 878 4.22 14.45 -8.07
N LEU A 879 3.87 15.46 -8.87
CA LEU A 879 4.81 16.40 -9.45
C LEU A 879 4.82 17.67 -8.59
N LEU A 880 5.99 18.11 -8.16
CA LEU A 880 6.18 19.27 -7.28
C LEU A 880 7.14 20.29 -7.91
N PRO A 881 6.90 21.60 -7.75
CA PRO A 881 7.84 22.64 -8.17
C PRO A 881 9.16 22.51 -7.40
N ASP A 882 10.22 23.08 -7.95
CA ASP A 882 11.51 23.14 -7.28
C ASP A 882 11.44 24.13 -6.09
N ALA A 883 11.96 23.75 -4.93
CA ALA A 883 11.85 24.54 -3.69
C ALA A 883 12.52 25.91 -3.81
N THR A 884 13.49 26.05 -4.71
CA THR A 884 14.21 27.31 -4.98
C THR A 884 13.49 28.25 -5.95
N ALA A 885 12.43 27.77 -6.60
CA ALA A 885 11.72 28.48 -7.66
C ALA A 885 10.19 28.39 -7.47
N ALA A 886 9.69 28.83 -6.31
CA ALA A 886 8.27 28.80 -5.95
C ALA A 886 7.33 29.46 -6.98
N ASP A 887 7.85 30.37 -7.81
CA ASP A 887 7.12 31.06 -8.89
C ASP A 887 7.25 30.41 -10.28
N ALA A 888 8.03 29.33 -10.43
CA ALA A 888 8.20 28.65 -11.72
C ALA A 888 7.04 27.69 -12.02
N ALA A 889 6.49 27.77 -13.24
CA ALA A 889 5.52 26.78 -13.71
C ALA A 889 6.15 25.39 -13.73
N LEU A 890 5.43 24.41 -13.16
CA LEU A 890 5.90 23.04 -13.05
C LEU A 890 5.92 22.35 -14.41
N VAL A 891 4.86 22.51 -15.19
CA VAL A 891 4.83 22.07 -16.58
C VAL A 891 4.83 23.31 -17.45
N THR A 892 5.86 23.46 -18.28
CA THR A 892 5.98 24.58 -19.21
C THR A 892 6.04 24.06 -20.63
N VAL A 893 5.12 24.51 -21.49
CA VAL A 893 5.20 24.29 -22.93
C VAL A 893 5.69 25.58 -23.60
N ARG A 894 6.81 25.51 -24.32
CA ARG A 894 7.44 26.65 -25.01
C ARG A 894 7.49 26.42 -26.51
N GLY A 895 7.44 27.51 -27.28
CA GLY A 895 7.72 27.50 -28.71
C GLY A 895 8.32 28.82 -29.21
N THR A 896 8.57 28.93 -30.52
CA THR A 896 9.20 30.10 -31.17
C THR A 896 8.16 31.11 -31.68
N THR A 897 8.30 32.39 -31.34
CA THR A 897 7.41 33.46 -31.83
C THR A 897 7.69 33.85 -33.29
N GLY A 898 6.67 34.09 -34.14
CA GLY A 898 6.83 34.75 -35.46
C GLY A 898 5.95 34.21 -36.60
N VAL A 899 6.19 34.68 -37.83
CA VAL A 899 5.42 34.36 -39.07
C VAL A 899 5.45 32.86 -39.43
N ASP A 900 6.41 32.10 -38.90
CA ASP A 900 6.47 30.66 -39.05
C ASP A 900 5.47 29.89 -38.17
N ALA A 901 4.91 30.51 -37.11
CA ALA A 901 3.87 29.91 -36.25
C ALA A 901 2.54 29.71 -36.99
N VAL A 902 2.21 30.60 -37.94
CA VAL A 902 0.98 30.55 -38.75
C VAL A 902 0.93 29.30 -39.65
N ARG A 903 2.07 28.65 -39.94
CA ARG A 903 2.14 27.37 -40.68
C ARG A 903 2.17 26.12 -39.77
N ALA A 904 2.36 26.28 -38.47
CA ALA A 904 2.28 25.19 -37.48
C ALA A 904 0.82 24.83 -37.14
N LEU A 905 -0.11 25.77 -37.36
CA LEU A 905 -1.56 25.65 -37.12
C LEU A 905 -2.28 24.54 -37.91
N SER A 906 -1.60 23.83 -38.83
CA SER A 906 -2.19 22.72 -39.60
C SER A 906 -1.75 21.33 -39.14
N VAL A 907 -1.03 21.22 -38.02
CA VAL A 907 -0.46 19.96 -37.52
C VAL A 907 -0.83 19.74 -36.07
N ASP A 908 -1.41 18.57 -35.77
CA ASP A 908 -1.88 18.24 -34.43
C ASP A 908 -0.72 18.07 -33.44
N HIS A 909 -0.76 18.85 -32.36
CA HIS A 909 0.16 18.78 -31.22
C HIS A 909 -0.65 18.62 -29.94
N GLU A 910 -0.50 17.46 -29.29
CA GLU A 910 -1.31 17.09 -28.12
C GLU A 910 -0.43 16.82 -26.91
N LEU A 911 -0.83 17.37 -25.77
CA LEU A 911 -0.32 17.02 -24.45
C LEU A 911 -1.45 16.39 -23.66
N HIS A 912 -1.27 15.13 -23.28
CA HIS A 912 -2.23 14.40 -22.45
C HIS A 912 -1.59 14.07 -21.10
N LEU A 913 -2.17 14.61 -20.02
CA LEU A 913 -1.81 14.29 -18.65
C LEU A 913 -2.92 13.44 -18.04
N SER A 914 -2.57 12.27 -17.49
CA SER A 914 -3.55 11.31 -16.95
C SER A 914 -3.15 10.78 -15.59
N GLY A 915 -4.03 10.89 -14.58
CA GLY A 915 -3.83 10.28 -13.26
C GLY A 915 -2.79 10.96 -12.37
N LEU A 916 -2.42 12.22 -12.63
CA LEU A 916 -1.30 12.89 -11.96
C LEU A 916 -1.76 13.84 -10.84
N LEU A 917 -1.03 13.84 -9.73
CA LEU A 917 -1.11 14.89 -8.72
C LEU A 917 -0.06 15.96 -9.01
N ILE A 918 -0.48 17.23 -9.08
CA ILE A 918 0.38 18.34 -9.49
C ILE A 918 0.29 19.44 -8.42
N GLY A 919 1.36 19.60 -7.65
CA GLY A 919 1.52 20.60 -6.58
C GLY A 919 2.04 21.96 -7.09
N GLY A 920 1.65 22.35 -8.31
CA GLY A 920 2.20 23.53 -9.00
C GLY A 920 1.29 24.02 -10.14
N ARG A 921 1.86 24.79 -11.07
CA ARG A 921 1.13 25.38 -12.20
C ARG A 921 1.51 24.75 -13.54
N ILE A 922 0.55 24.67 -14.46
CA ILE A 922 0.78 24.38 -15.88
C ILE A 922 0.71 25.70 -16.65
N ARG A 923 1.78 26.03 -17.36
CA ARG A 923 1.85 27.20 -18.23
C ARG A 923 2.08 26.80 -19.68
N LEU A 924 1.17 27.23 -20.54
CA LEU A 924 1.24 27.04 -21.98
C LEU A 924 1.46 28.40 -22.65
N ALA A 925 2.49 28.50 -23.49
CA ALA A 925 2.77 29.70 -24.30
C ALA A 925 2.07 29.64 -25.67
N ASP A 926 1.91 30.81 -26.30
CA ASP A 926 1.16 31.03 -27.56
C ASP A 926 1.49 30.05 -28.70
N GLY A 927 0.46 29.53 -29.39
CA GLY A 927 0.53 29.18 -30.82
C GLY A 927 1.06 27.81 -31.23
N PHE A 928 1.25 26.84 -30.31
CA PHE A 928 1.83 25.53 -30.65
C PHE A 928 0.99 24.31 -30.32
N LEU A 929 0.32 24.29 -29.17
CA LEU A 929 -0.45 23.14 -28.72
C LEU A 929 -1.85 23.22 -29.31
N THR A 930 -2.29 22.21 -30.05
CA THR A 930 -3.68 22.19 -30.55
C THR A 930 -4.64 21.62 -29.50
N ALA A 931 -4.15 20.75 -28.60
CA ALA A 931 -4.96 20.15 -27.55
C ALA A 931 -4.20 19.90 -26.23
N LEU A 932 -4.81 20.30 -25.10
CA LEU A 932 -4.44 19.86 -23.76
C LEU A 932 -5.55 18.97 -23.19
N ARG A 933 -5.22 17.73 -22.82
CA ARG A 933 -6.13 16.79 -22.14
C ARG A 933 -5.67 16.52 -20.71
N LEU A 934 -6.58 16.70 -19.76
CA LEU A 934 -6.38 16.43 -18.33
C LEU A 934 -7.40 15.40 -17.85
N ASP A 935 -6.99 14.15 -17.76
CA ASP A 935 -7.86 13.06 -17.31
C ASP A 935 -7.46 12.61 -15.91
N ALA A 936 -8.42 12.53 -14.98
CA ALA A 936 -8.15 12.08 -13.62
C ALA A 936 -6.99 12.83 -12.94
N CYS A 937 -6.87 14.15 -13.11
CA CYS A 937 -5.76 14.91 -12.56
C CYS A 937 -6.21 15.75 -11.36
N THR A 938 -5.32 15.93 -10.37
CA THR A 938 -5.53 16.88 -9.28
C THR A 938 -4.44 17.93 -9.33
N LEU A 939 -4.83 19.18 -9.60
CA LEU A 939 -3.92 20.33 -9.60
C LEU A 939 -4.22 21.19 -8.38
N HIS A 940 -3.25 21.30 -7.47
CA HIS A 940 -3.33 22.08 -6.26
C HIS A 940 -2.13 23.04 -6.19
N PRO A 941 -2.31 24.35 -6.44
CA PRO A 941 -1.23 25.31 -6.32
C PRO A 941 -0.85 25.45 -4.84
N PRO A 942 0.42 25.75 -4.53
CA PRO A 942 0.88 25.91 -3.16
C PRO A 942 0.06 26.97 -2.42
N SER A 943 -0.30 26.66 -1.17
CA SER A 943 -1.15 27.43 -0.26
C SER A 943 -0.65 28.86 0.02
N ASP A 944 0.65 29.10 -0.15
CA ASP A 944 1.33 30.35 0.21
C ASP A 944 1.52 31.33 -0.96
N GLY A 945 1.01 31.00 -2.16
CA GLY A 945 1.07 31.90 -3.31
C GLY A 945 0.11 33.09 -3.18
N PRO A 946 0.46 34.29 -3.69
CA PRO A 946 -0.50 35.39 -3.79
C PRO A 946 -1.74 34.90 -4.55
N LEU A 947 -2.92 35.23 -4.02
CA LEU A 947 -4.28 34.82 -4.42
C LEU A 947 -4.69 35.13 -5.89
N GLY A 948 -3.76 35.31 -6.82
CA GLY A 948 -4.01 35.74 -8.19
C GLY A 948 -3.89 34.67 -9.29
N GLU A 949 -3.12 33.59 -9.10
CA GLU A 949 -2.70 32.78 -10.27
C GLU A 949 -3.36 31.39 -10.38
N ALA A 950 -3.74 31.01 -11.60
CA ALA A 950 -4.42 29.76 -11.94
C ALA A 950 -3.51 28.54 -12.00
N ALA A 951 -4.09 27.39 -11.64
CA ALA A 951 -3.43 26.09 -11.78
C ALA A 951 -3.12 25.77 -13.25
N VAL A 952 -4.02 26.15 -14.16
CA VAL A 952 -3.79 26.08 -15.62
C VAL A 952 -3.85 27.48 -16.19
N ARG A 953 -2.79 27.87 -16.89
CA ARG A 953 -2.71 29.15 -17.61
C ARG A 953 -2.27 28.90 -19.06
N TRP A 954 -3.20 29.13 -19.98
CA TRP A 954 -2.97 29.06 -21.41
C TRP A 954 -3.00 30.48 -21.98
N ASP A 955 -1.81 31.07 -22.10
CA ASP A 955 -1.63 32.42 -22.65
C ASP A 955 -1.55 32.28 -24.18
N ASP A 956 -2.69 32.08 -24.87
CA ASP A 956 -2.76 32.08 -26.34
C ASP A 956 -3.57 33.27 -26.85
N ALA A 957 -2.87 34.23 -27.45
CA ALA A 957 -3.46 35.46 -27.96
C ALA A 957 -3.98 35.35 -29.41
N ASP A 958 -3.71 34.26 -30.14
CA ASP A 958 -4.07 34.11 -31.55
C ASP A 958 -5.44 33.40 -31.71
N PRO A 959 -6.53 34.13 -32.01
CA PRO A 959 -7.86 33.53 -32.16
C PRO A 959 -7.96 32.52 -33.31
N ASP A 960 -7.04 32.53 -34.29
CA ASP A 960 -7.06 31.59 -35.42
C ASP A 960 -6.54 30.19 -35.04
N HIS A 961 -5.94 30.02 -33.86
CA HIS A 961 -5.34 28.74 -33.44
C HIS A 961 -6.39 27.65 -33.14
N GLN A 962 -7.58 28.03 -32.67
CA GLN A 962 -8.70 27.11 -32.40
C GLN A 962 -8.33 25.93 -31.48
N ALA A 963 -7.50 26.16 -30.46
CA ALA A 963 -7.04 25.11 -29.57
C ALA A 963 -8.13 24.58 -28.63
N GLU A 964 -7.99 23.33 -28.17
CA GLU A 964 -8.93 22.67 -27.27
C GLU A 964 -8.31 22.35 -25.90
N LEU A 965 -9.03 22.68 -24.82
CA LEU A 965 -8.75 22.22 -23.46
C LEU A 965 -9.86 21.26 -23.01
N ALA A 966 -9.51 19.99 -22.77
CA ALA A 966 -10.44 19.01 -22.22
C ALA A 966 -9.99 18.55 -20.83
N PHE A 967 -10.92 18.47 -19.88
CA PHE A 967 -10.68 17.88 -18.58
C PHE A 967 -11.80 16.94 -18.14
N THR A 968 -11.43 15.73 -17.72
CA THR A 968 -12.37 14.68 -17.31
C THR A 968 -12.01 14.18 -15.92
N ALA A 969 -13.00 13.96 -15.06
CA ALA A 969 -12.79 13.41 -13.71
C ALA A 969 -11.67 14.12 -12.93
N SER A 970 -11.50 15.44 -13.09
CA SER A 970 -10.32 16.19 -12.59
C SER A 970 -10.69 17.24 -11.54
N ILE A 971 -9.74 17.57 -10.67
CA ILE A 971 -9.84 18.65 -9.67
C ILE A 971 -8.84 19.73 -10.02
N LEU A 972 -9.30 20.91 -10.45
CA LEU A 972 -8.45 22.02 -10.89
C LEU A 972 -8.67 23.27 -10.06
N ALA A 973 -7.60 23.80 -9.47
CA ALA A 973 -7.64 25.07 -8.74
C ALA A 973 -7.53 26.29 -9.67
N GLY A 974 -8.53 26.44 -10.54
CA GLY A 974 -8.66 27.57 -11.46
C GLY A 974 -7.99 27.37 -12.81
N VAL A 975 -8.64 27.86 -13.86
CA VAL A 975 -8.22 27.77 -15.27
C VAL A 975 -8.30 29.16 -15.90
N ARG A 976 -7.25 29.53 -16.65
CA ARG A 976 -7.15 30.78 -17.42
C ARG A 976 -6.80 30.47 -18.86
N THR A 977 -7.57 31.01 -19.78
CA THR A 977 -7.41 30.78 -21.22
C THR A 977 -7.43 32.11 -21.97
N GLY A 978 -6.52 32.29 -22.91
CA GLY A 978 -6.57 33.38 -23.89
C GLY A 978 -7.53 33.08 -25.06
N PRO A 979 -7.73 34.04 -25.97
CA PRO A 979 -8.65 33.94 -27.11
C PRO A 979 -8.29 32.85 -28.13
N GLY A 980 -7.07 32.33 -28.16
CA GLY A 980 -6.68 31.24 -29.06
C GLY A 980 -7.25 29.86 -28.69
N VAL A 981 -7.77 29.71 -27.46
CA VAL A 981 -8.50 28.52 -27.03
C VAL A 981 -9.96 28.63 -27.46
N ALA A 982 -10.34 27.90 -28.50
CA ALA A 982 -11.71 27.95 -29.03
C ALA A 982 -12.70 27.13 -28.20
N LEU A 983 -12.26 26.03 -27.60
CA LEU A 983 -13.13 25.10 -26.87
C LEU A 983 -12.54 24.69 -25.53
N VAL A 984 -13.32 24.82 -24.47
CA VAL A 984 -13.05 24.23 -23.16
C VAL A 984 -14.14 23.23 -22.83
N THR A 985 -13.78 21.95 -22.70
CA THR A 985 -14.73 20.86 -22.38
C THR A 985 -14.41 20.28 -20.99
N GLY A 986 -15.39 20.28 -20.10
CA GLY A 986 -15.27 19.71 -18.75
C GLY A 986 -16.31 18.63 -18.49
N THR A 987 -15.89 17.47 -17.99
CA THR A 987 -16.79 16.37 -17.61
C THR A 987 -16.46 15.79 -16.24
N ASP A 988 -17.46 15.54 -15.39
CA ASP A 988 -17.31 14.88 -14.07
C ASP A 988 -16.23 15.52 -13.17
N SER A 989 -16.07 16.83 -13.23
CA SER A 989 -14.89 17.53 -12.70
C SER A 989 -15.24 18.65 -11.73
N VAL A 990 -14.28 18.98 -10.84
CA VAL A 990 -14.40 20.08 -9.88
C VAL A 990 -13.43 21.20 -10.23
N LEU A 991 -13.94 22.39 -10.50
CA LEU A 991 -13.15 23.62 -10.57
C LEU A 991 -13.33 24.37 -9.25
N HIS A 992 -12.24 24.77 -8.60
CA HIS A 992 -12.35 25.52 -7.36
C HIS A 992 -11.42 26.73 -7.31
N ARG A 993 -11.94 27.82 -6.74
CA ARG A 993 -11.19 29.04 -6.42
C ARG A 993 -11.78 29.72 -5.19
N THR A 994 -11.80 28.96 -4.10
CA THR A 994 -12.32 29.41 -2.81
C THR A 994 -11.32 29.04 -1.72
N ALA A 995 -10.79 30.05 -1.03
CA ALA A 995 -10.15 29.85 0.27
C ALA A 995 -11.22 29.97 1.37
N PRO A 996 -11.16 29.18 2.45
CA PRO A 996 -12.08 29.32 3.58
C PRO A 996 -12.13 30.77 4.09
N GLY A 997 -13.32 31.35 4.17
CA GLY A 997 -13.53 32.71 4.70
C GLY A 997 -13.26 33.88 3.73
N GLN A 998 -12.95 33.62 2.45
CA GLN A 998 -12.71 34.67 1.45
C GLN A 998 -13.78 34.73 0.35
N ARG A 999 -13.85 35.85 -0.38
CA ARG A 999 -14.73 35.99 -1.54
C ARG A 999 -14.32 34.98 -2.64
N PRO A 1000 -15.29 34.37 -3.35
CA PRO A 1000 -15.00 33.43 -4.43
C PRO A 1000 -14.20 34.10 -5.55
N GLY A 1001 -13.03 33.55 -5.85
CA GLY A 1001 -12.19 33.99 -6.97
C GLY A 1001 -12.71 33.48 -8.32
N LEU A 1002 -12.07 33.90 -9.41
CA LEU A 1002 -12.38 33.40 -10.75
C LEU A 1002 -11.85 31.98 -10.92
N ALA A 1003 -12.74 31.00 -11.08
CA ALA A 1003 -12.43 29.59 -11.27
C ALA A 1003 -12.19 29.25 -12.76
N LEU A 1004 -12.88 29.89 -13.69
CA LEU A 1004 -12.66 29.74 -15.12
C LEU A 1004 -12.90 31.07 -15.84
N GLY A 1005 -11.99 31.49 -16.70
CA GLY A 1005 -12.17 32.68 -17.54
C GLY A 1005 -10.89 33.16 -18.23
N GLY A 1006 -10.92 34.39 -18.76
CA GLY A 1006 -9.78 35.06 -19.36
C GLY A 1006 -8.70 35.47 -18.34
N PRO A 1007 -7.58 36.08 -18.79
CA PRO A 1007 -6.59 36.66 -17.88
C PRO A 1007 -7.27 37.71 -16.96
N ASP A 1008 -6.84 37.81 -15.70
CA ASP A 1008 -7.55 38.58 -14.68
C ASP A 1008 -7.32 40.11 -14.83
N ALA A 1009 -8.41 40.90 -14.85
CA ALA A 1009 -8.41 42.31 -14.47
C ALA A 1009 -9.08 42.49 -13.09
N PRO A 1010 -8.32 42.72 -11.99
CA PRO A 1010 -8.91 42.79 -10.65
C PRO A 1010 -9.82 44.00 -10.44
N GLY A 1011 -10.98 43.78 -9.81
CA GLY A 1011 -11.79 44.85 -9.20
C GLY A 1011 -13.08 45.28 -9.91
N ARG A 1012 -13.52 44.59 -10.98
CA ARG A 1012 -14.76 44.92 -11.71
C ARG A 1012 -15.98 44.12 -11.25
N THR A 1013 -17.16 44.70 -11.42
CA THR A 1013 -18.44 44.01 -11.20
C THR A 1013 -18.80 43.11 -12.38
N PRO A 1014 -19.62 42.05 -12.20
CA PRO A 1014 -20.04 41.15 -13.28
C PRO A 1014 -20.66 41.85 -14.51
N ALA A 1015 -21.31 43.00 -14.30
CA ALA A 1015 -21.89 43.81 -15.37
C ALA A 1015 -20.86 44.67 -16.12
N GLU A 1016 -19.80 45.12 -15.44
CA GLU A 1016 -18.68 45.86 -16.05
C GLU A 1016 -17.74 44.92 -16.82
N GLU A 1017 -17.61 43.66 -16.38
CA GLU A 1017 -16.82 42.63 -17.06
C GLU A 1017 -17.45 42.20 -18.40
N ALA A 1018 -18.78 42.13 -18.48
CA ALA A 1018 -19.51 41.76 -19.71
C ALA A 1018 -19.44 42.81 -20.85
N GLY A 1019 -18.94 44.02 -20.56
CA GLY A 1019 -18.98 45.18 -21.46
C GLY A 1019 -17.64 45.65 -22.04
N ASP A 1020 -16.51 45.01 -21.71
CA ASP A 1020 -15.18 45.43 -22.19
C ASP A 1020 -14.64 44.52 -23.33
N PRO A 1021 -14.69 44.97 -24.60
CA PRO A 1021 -14.25 44.18 -25.75
C PRO A 1021 -12.74 44.19 -26.03
N ALA A 1022 -11.92 44.93 -25.25
CA ALA A 1022 -10.60 45.39 -25.69
C ALA A 1022 -9.35 44.75 -25.03
N GLY A 1023 -9.44 43.82 -24.06
CA GLY A 1023 -8.23 43.35 -23.36
C GLY A 1023 -8.17 41.90 -22.86
N ASP A 1024 -9.27 41.31 -22.36
CA ASP A 1024 -9.25 39.98 -21.71
C ASP A 1024 -10.43 39.12 -22.19
N ARG A 1025 -10.26 38.47 -23.35
CA ARG A 1025 -11.27 37.54 -23.87
C ARG A 1025 -11.03 36.12 -23.32
N PRO A 1026 -12.04 35.49 -22.70
CA PRO A 1026 -11.98 34.08 -22.32
C PRO A 1026 -12.02 33.16 -23.56
N ALA A 1027 -11.98 31.85 -23.34
CA ALA A 1027 -12.25 30.88 -24.40
C ALA A 1027 -13.61 31.13 -25.08
N ARG A 1028 -13.67 30.87 -26.38
CA ARG A 1028 -14.85 31.14 -27.22
C ARG A 1028 -16.08 30.33 -26.78
N LEU A 1029 -15.94 29.01 -26.61
CA LEU A 1029 -17.01 28.13 -26.16
C LEU A 1029 -16.55 27.31 -24.94
N VAL A 1030 -17.37 27.34 -23.88
CA VAL A 1030 -17.20 26.49 -22.70
C VAL A 1030 -18.34 25.48 -22.63
N ARG A 1031 -18.01 24.19 -22.64
CA ARG A 1031 -18.93 23.05 -22.49
C ARG A 1031 -18.69 22.34 -21.16
N LEU A 1032 -19.69 22.33 -20.29
CA LEU A 1032 -19.60 21.66 -18.99
C LEU A 1032 -20.70 20.60 -18.85
N HIS A 1033 -20.32 19.36 -18.58
CA HIS A 1033 -21.26 18.28 -18.29
C HIS A 1033 -20.94 17.66 -16.93
N ARG A 1034 -21.87 17.71 -15.96
CA ARG A 1034 -21.64 17.22 -14.60
C ARG A 1034 -20.35 17.82 -13.99
N VAL A 1035 -20.25 19.15 -13.97
CA VAL A 1035 -19.09 19.88 -13.40
C VAL A 1035 -19.54 20.73 -12.23
N THR A 1036 -18.76 20.73 -11.14
CA THR A 1036 -18.95 21.65 -10.00
C THR A 1036 -17.96 22.79 -10.08
N VAL A 1037 -18.45 24.03 -10.13
CA VAL A 1037 -17.63 25.26 -10.15
C VAL A 1037 -17.79 26.00 -8.82
N LEU A 1038 -16.78 25.89 -7.96
CA LEU A 1038 -16.65 26.58 -6.68
C LEU A 1038 -15.89 27.90 -6.88
N GLY A 1039 -16.55 28.89 -7.49
CA GLY A 1039 -15.98 30.19 -7.81
C GLY A 1039 -16.76 30.91 -8.91
N ARG A 1040 -16.28 32.08 -9.33
CA ARG A 1040 -16.83 32.80 -10.49
C ARG A 1040 -16.44 32.11 -11.80
N LEU A 1041 -17.28 32.24 -12.82
CA LEU A 1041 -17.03 31.74 -14.17
C LEU A 1041 -17.29 32.85 -15.19
N ARG A 1042 -16.40 33.01 -16.17
CA ARG A 1042 -16.60 33.90 -17.33
C ARG A 1042 -16.29 33.15 -18.62
N ALA A 1043 -17.17 33.26 -19.61
CA ALA A 1043 -17.03 32.64 -20.92
C ALA A 1043 -17.61 33.54 -22.01
N GLU A 1044 -17.19 33.40 -23.27
CA GLU A 1044 -17.85 34.09 -24.37
C GLU A 1044 -19.20 33.43 -24.69
N GLU A 1045 -19.19 32.12 -24.95
CA GLU A 1045 -20.37 31.26 -25.06
C GLU A 1045 -20.32 30.12 -24.02
N LEU A 1046 -21.47 29.77 -23.44
CA LEU A 1046 -21.58 28.72 -22.42
C LEU A 1046 -22.68 27.71 -22.74
N GLU A 1047 -22.28 26.43 -22.79
CA GLU A 1047 -23.17 25.28 -22.79
C GLU A 1047 -22.92 24.47 -21.51
N ALA A 1048 -23.95 24.27 -20.70
CA ALA A 1048 -23.83 23.47 -19.49
C ALA A 1048 -24.99 22.51 -19.30
N ASP A 1049 -24.69 21.30 -18.86
CA ASP A 1049 -25.65 20.24 -18.60
C ASP A 1049 -25.33 19.57 -17.26
N GLU A 1050 -26.31 19.50 -16.36
CA GLU A 1050 -26.14 18.96 -15.00
C GLU A 1050 -24.98 19.59 -14.21
N ALA A 1051 -24.63 20.84 -14.50
CA ALA A 1051 -23.55 21.57 -13.84
C ALA A 1051 -24.03 22.25 -12.55
N LEU A 1052 -23.13 22.36 -11.57
CA LEU A 1052 -23.34 23.10 -10.34
C LEU A 1052 -22.44 24.34 -10.33
N LEU A 1053 -23.01 25.50 -10.68
CA LEU A 1053 -22.31 26.79 -10.65
C LEU A 1053 -22.58 27.45 -9.29
N ALA A 1054 -21.66 27.28 -8.33
CA ALA A 1054 -21.82 27.79 -6.97
C ALA A 1054 -21.51 29.29 -6.83
N GLY A 1055 -20.79 29.88 -7.79
CA GLY A 1055 -20.56 31.32 -7.89
C GLY A 1055 -21.21 31.93 -9.13
N VAL A 1056 -21.13 33.26 -9.22
CA VAL A 1056 -21.70 34.04 -10.35
C VAL A 1056 -21.00 33.64 -11.65
N ALA A 1057 -21.81 33.32 -12.66
CA ALA A 1057 -21.37 33.03 -14.01
C ALA A 1057 -21.77 34.17 -14.97
N VAL A 1058 -20.85 34.58 -15.84
CA VAL A 1058 -21.04 35.65 -16.82
C VAL A 1058 -20.71 35.14 -18.21
N THR A 1059 -21.65 35.33 -19.14
CA THR A 1059 -21.45 35.07 -20.57
C THR A 1059 -21.49 36.35 -21.36
N ASP A 1060 -20.46 36.59 -22.18
CA ASP A 1060 -20.38 37.79 -23.01
C ASP A 1060 -21.44 37.74 -24.14
N THR A 1061 -21.73 36.55 -24.70
CA THR A 1061 -22.76 36.33 -25.72
C THR A 1061 -23.93 35.50 -25.19
N ARG A 1062 -25.13 36.11 -25.13
CA ARG A 1062 -26.35 35.44 -24.62
C ARG A 1062 -27.26 34.84 -25.69
N GLN A 1063 -26.98 35.12 -26.96
CA GLN A 1063 -27.78 34.65 -28.10
C GLN A 1063 -27.41 33.22 -28.55
N SER A 1064 -26.24 32.73 -28.11
CA SER A 1064 -25.73 31.39 -28.33
C SER A 1064 -25.56 30.66 -27.00
N GLY A 1065 -25.59 29.32 -27.00
CA GLY A 1065 -25.49 28.48 -25.81
C GLY A 1065 -26.81 28.18 -25.08
N CYS A 1066 -26.76 27.22 -24.16
CA CYS A 1066 -27.91 26.77 -23.37
C CYS A 1066 -27.43 26.10 -22.06
N LEU A 1067 -28.10 26.41 -20.94
CA LEU A 1067 -27.93 25.68 -19.68
C LEU A 1067 -29.13 24.76 -19.46
N ARG A 1068 -28.87 23.50 -19.14
CA ARG A 1068 -29.89 22.46 -18.94
C ARG A 1068 -29.66 21.76 -17.60
N PHE A 1069 -30.74 21.53 -16.85
CA PHE A 1069 -30.72 20.71 -15.62
C PHE A 1069 -29.62 21.11 -14.63
N SER A 1070 -29.27 22.40 -14.58
CA SER A 1070 -28.10 22.91 -13.89
C SER A 1070 -28.50 23.82 -12.73
N ARG A 1071 -27.65 23.92 -11.71
CA ARG A 1071 -27.80 24.88 -10.61
C ARG A 1071 -26.99 26.15 -10.92
N VAL A 1072 -27.61 27.31 -10.77
CA VAL A 1072 -26.99 28.62 -11.07
C VAL A 1072 -27.10 29.59 -9.91
N GLU A 1073 -26.08 30.43 -9.70
CA GLU A 1073 -26.10 31.45 -8.66
C GLU A 1073 -26.96 32.67 -9.10
N PRO A 1074 -27.88 33.17 -8.25
CA PRO A 1074 -28.63 34.40 -8.53
C PRO A 1074 -27.70 35.58 -8.84
N GLY A 1075 -28.02 36.37 -9.87
CA GLY A 1075 -27.17 37.46 -10.36
C GLY A 1075 -26.22 37.07 -11.51
N SER A 1076 -26.23 35.79 -11.93
CA SER A 1076 -25.51 35.33 -13.13
C SER A 1076 -26.12 35.91 -14.42
N VAL A 1077 -25.25 36.23 -15.39
CA VAL A 1077 -25.63 36.68 -16.73
C VAL A 1077 -25.43 35.51 -17.69
N LEU A 1078 -26.53 34.88 -18.10
CA LEU A 1078 -26.52 33.56 -18.76
C LEU A 1078 -27.30 33.57 -20.09
N PRO A 1079 -27.05 32.59 -20.98
CA PRO A 1079 -27.88 32.31 -22.15
C PRO A 1079 -29.19 31.61 -21.72
N ARG A 1080 -29.88 30.96 -22.66
CA ARG A 1080 -31.17 30.29 -22.38
C ARG A 1080 -31.03 29.23 -21.29
N ARG A 1081 -31.98 29.21 -20.36
CA ARG A 1081 -32.06 28.26 -19.24
C ARG A 1081 -33.21 27.29 -19.49
N HIS A 1082 -32.96 25.99 -19.41
CA HIS A 1082 -33.96 24.94 -19.49
C HIS A 1082 -33.92 24.09 -18.22
N ARG A 1083 -34.99 24.12 -17.42
CA ARG A 1083 -35.10 23.34 -16.17
C ARG A 1083 -33.92 23.55 -15.20
N CYS A 1084 -33.33 24.75 -15.20
CA CYS A 1084 -32.28 25.11 -14.24
C CYS A 1084 -32.90 25.59 -12.92
N VAL A 1085 -32.15 25.42 -11.82
CA VAL A 1085 -32.55 25.88 -10.48
C VAL A 1085 -31.59 26.96 -9.97
N PRO A 1086 -32.06 28.00 -9.26
CA PRO A 1086 -33.47 28.31 -9.05
C PRO A 1086 -34.13 28.85 -10.35
N GLY A 1087 -35.36 28.44 -10.62
CA GLY A 1087 -36.22 29.06 -11.60
C GLY A 1087 -36.86 30.36 -11.08
N ASP A 1088 -37.58 31.08 -11.94
CA ASP A 1088 -38.18 32.37 -11.56
C ASP A 1088 -39.23 32.19 -10.44
N ASP A 1089 -39.97 31.07 -10.43
CA ASP A 1089 -40.92 30.71 -9.38
C ASP A 1089 -40.26 30.32 -8.05
N ASP A 1090 -39.06 29.72 -8.09
CA ASP A 1090 -38.29 29.37 -6.89
C ASP A 1090 -37.79 30.63 -6.21
N LEU A 1091 -37.26 31.57 -7.00
CA LEU A 1091 -36.81 32.88 -6.53
C LEU A 1091 -37.96 33.70 -5.95
N ALA A 1092 -39.15 33.65 -6.55
CA ALA A 1092 -40.35 34.30 -6.02
C ALA A 1092 -40.77 33.73 -4.64
N ARG A 1093 -40.48 32.45 -4.39
CA ARG A 1093 -40.66 31.79 -3.08
C ARG A 1093 -39.51 32.02 -2.10
N GLY A 1094 -38.46 32.73 -2.51
CA GLY A 1094 -37.27 32.97 -1.69
C GLY A 1094 -36.31 31.78 -1.57
N ASP A 1095 -36.50 30.71 -2.36
CA ASP A 1095 -35.56 29.58 -2.42
C ASP A 1095 -34.51 29.86 -3.51
N THR A 1096 -33.29 30.14 -3.07
CA THR A 1096 -32.16 30.41 -3.97
C THR A 1096 -31.46 29.13 -4.45
N ALA A 1097 -32.01 27.95 -4.12
CA ALA A 1097 -31.39 26.66 -4.36
C ALA A 1097 -29.93 26.63 -3.86
N ALA A 1098 -29.74 27.06 -2.61
CA ALA A 1098 -28.42 27.16 -1.99
C ALA A 1098 -27.83 25.74 -1.75
N PRO A 1099 -26.64 25.43 -2.29
CA PRO A 1099 -25.96 24.18 -2.02
C PRO A 1099 -25.27 24.24 -0.64
N SER A 1100 -25.32 23.15 0.11
CA SER A 1100 -24.43 22.94 1.25
C SER A 1100 -23.42 21.86 0.87
N PHE A 1101 -22.16 22.03 1.22
CA PHE A 1101 -21.13 21.04 0.93
C PHE A 1101 -20.68 20.32 2.19
N GLY A 1102 -20.43 19.01 2.11
CA GLY A 1102 -19.83 18.25 3.21
C GLY A 1102 -18.44 18.78 3.56
N SER A 1103 -17.67 19.20 2.55
CA SER A 1103 -16.45 19.98 2.74
C SER A 1103 -16.10 20.83 1.53
N LEU A 1104 -15.53 22.01 1.78
CA LEU A 1104 -14.92 22.88 0.76
C LEU A 1104 -13.39 22.83 0.78
N ARG A 1105 -12.78 22.00 1.65
CA ARG A 1105 -11.34 21.77 1.67
C ARG A 1105 -10.98 20.78 0.54
N PRO A 1106 -10.16 21.16 -0.46
CA PRO A 1106 -9.89 20.35 -1.66
C PRO A 1106 -9.45 18.90 -1.43
N ARG A 1107 -8.81 18.63 -0.29
CA ARG A 1107 -8.29 17.29 0.05
C ARG A 1107 -9.13 16.54 1.10
N SER A 1108 -10.25 17.11 1.53
CA SER A 1108 -11.18 16.38 2.39
C SER A 1108 -11.90 15.27 1.62
N ALA A 1109 -12.19 14.15 2.30
CA ALA A 1109 -12.94 13.03 1.74
C ALA A 1109 -14.29 13.44 1.11
N LEU A 1110 -14.88 14.53 1.61
CA LEU A 1110 -16.19 15.03 1.21
C LEU A 1110 -16.10 16.29 0.34
N PHE A 1111 -14.91 16.58 -0.20
CA PHE A 1111 -14.69 17.77 -1.01
C PHE A 1111 -15.71 17.86 -2.15
N ALA A 1112 -16.40 19.00 -2.22
CA ALA A 1112 -17.42 19.31 -3.23
C ALA A 1112 -18.62 18.34 -3.27
N SER A 1113 -18.76 17.45 -2.29
CA SER A 1113 -19.97 16.62 -2.13
C SER A 1113 -21.11 17.44 -1.52
N LEU A 1114 -22.32 17.26 -2.05
CA LEU A 1114 -23.51 17.91 -1.53
C LEU A 1114 -23.92 17.26 -0.20
N GLY A 1115 -24.10 18.09 0.81
CA GLY A 1115 -24.58 17.67 2.12
C GLY A 1115 -26.10 17.66 2.20
N ASP A 1116 -26.64 16.96 3.20
CA ASP A 1116 -28.08 16.81 3.45
C ASP A 1116 -28.80 18.14 3.77
N ALA A 1117 -28.06 19.19 4.12
CA ALA A 1117 -28.61 20.52 4.36
C ALA A 1117 -28.81 21.34 3.07
N SER A 1118 -28.43 20.81 1.90
CA SER A 1118 -28.68 21.44 0.60
C SER A 1118 -30.17 21.58 0.31
N SER A 1119 -30.55 22.62 -0.44
CA SER A 1119 -31.93 22.74 -0.92
C SER A 1119 -32.34 21.48 -1.71
N PRO A 1120 -33.54 20.92 -1.49
CA PRO A 1120 -34.05 19.78 -2.25
C PRO A 1120 -34.02 20.02 -3.77
N LEU A 1121 -34.17 21.29 -4.20
CA LEU A 1121 -34.07 21.66 -5.61
C LEU A 1121 -32.74 21.27 -6.24
N VAL A 1122 -31.63 21.37 -5.50
CA VAL A 1122 -30.28 21.00 -5.98
C VAL A 1122 -30.09 19.50 -5.99
N LEU A 1123 -30.64 18.79 -4.99
CA LEU A 1123 -30.53 17.35 -4.84
C LEU A 1123 -31.37 16.55 -5.85
N THR A 1124 -32.21 17.22 -6.64
CA THR A 1124 -33.06 16.58 -7.67
C THR A 1124 -33.05 17.34 -9.01
N ALA A 1125 -32.04 18.19 -9.25
CA ALA A 1125 -32.00 19.06 -10.44
C ALA A 1125 -31.49 18.36 -11.72
N SER A 1126 -30.83 17.21 -11.62
CA SER A 1126 -30.31 16.45 -12.76
C SER A 1126 -31.44 16.06 -13.73
N GLY A 1127 -31.12 15.80 -15.00
CA GLY A 1127 -32.08 15.30 -15.98
C GLY A 1127 -32.66 13.93 -15.60
N THR A 1128 -31.96 13.20 -14.72
CA THR A 1128 -32.41 11.92 -14.14
C THR A 1128 -33.20 12.07 -12.83
N GLY A 1129 -33.35 13.29 -12.31
CA GLY A 1129 -33.99 13.56 -11.01
C GLY A 1129 -33.07 13.37 -9.80
N ASP A 1130 -31.75 13.27 -10.00
CA ASP A 1130 -30.73 13.20 -8.95
C ASP A 1130 -30.03 14.57 -8.71
N GLU A 1131 -28.99 14.58 -7.89
CA GLU A 1131 -28.17 15.75 -7.61
C GLU A 1131 -27.33 16.17 -8.83
N VAL A 1132 -27.01 17.47 -8.92
CA VAL A 1132 -26.19 18.05 -10.00
C VAL A 1132 -24.72 18.23 -9.59
N GLY A 1133 -23.84 18.40 -10.57
CA GLY A 1133 -22.42 18.68 -10.37
C GLY A 1133 -21.51 17.47 -10.60
N ALA A 1134 -20.24 17.59 -10.19
CA ALA A 1134 -19.16 16.64 -10.42
C ALA A 1134 -19.44 15.20 -9.96
N LEU A 1135 -20.31 15.05 -8.95
CA LEU A 1135 -20.62 13.76 -8.35
C LEU A 1135 -21.99 13.21 -8.76
N ALA A 1136 -22.70 13.88 -9.69
CA ALA A 1136 -24.01 13.43 -10.18
C ALA A 1136 -23.99 11.99 -10.71
N GLY A 1137 -22.89 11.58 -11.35
CA GLY A 1137 -22.69 10.19 -11.81
C GLY A 1137 -22.59 9.14 -10.70
N SER A 1138 -22.38 9.56 -9.44
CA SER A 1138 -22.43 8.66 -8.28
C SER A 1138 -23.86 8.25 -7.93
N HIS A 1139 -24.85 8.99 -8.43
CA HIS A 1139 -26.27 8.75 -8.26
C HIS A 1139 -26.69 8.65 -6.77
N SER A 1140 -26.20 9.59 -5.96
CA SER A 1140 -26.33 9.56 -4.51
C SER A 1140 -27.78 9.65 -4.05
N GLY A 1141 -28.60 10.48 -4.70
CA GLY A 1141 -30.04 10.60 -4.43
C GLY A 1141 -30.79 9.32 -4.81
N LEU A 1142 -30.53 8.75 -5.99
CA LEU A 1142 -31.16 7.50 -6.43
C LEU A 1142 -30.80 6.32 -5.52
N ARG A 1143 -29.53 6.18 -5.11
CA ARG A 1143 -29.11 5.14 -4.14
C ARG A 1143 -29.84 5.26 -2.81
N ARG A 1144 -29.99 6.47 -2.29
CA ARG A 1144 -30.73 6.73 -1.04
C ARG A 1144 -32.23 6.44 -1.19
N ALA A 1145 -32.84 6.82 -2.31
CA ALA A 1145 -34.24 6.53 -2.60
C ALA A 1145 -34.49 5.01 -2.71
N ASN A 1146 -33.63 4.29 -3.42
CA ASN A 1146 -33.67 2.82 -3.52
C ASN A 1146 -33.53 2.17 -2.13
N LEU A 1147 -32.60 2.65 -1.32
CA LEU A 1147 -32.43 2.15 0.04
C LEU A 1147 -33.66 2.41 0.91
N ALA A 1148 -34.24 3.61 0.85
CA ALA A 1148 -35.43 3.94 1.61
C ALA A 1148 -36.60 3.01 1.26
N ALA A 1149 -36.80 2.72 -0.03
CA ALA A 1149 -37.80 1.76 -0.50
C ALA A 1149 -37.54 0.35 0.04
N LYS A 1150 -36.29 -0.11 0.01
CA LYS A 1150 -35.91 -1.45 0.52
C LYS A 1150 -36.01 -1.54 2.03
N LEU A 1151 -35.59 -0.52 2.77
CA LEU A 1151 -35.75 -0.50 4.22
C LEU A 1151 -37.23 -0.57 4.61
N ALA A 1152 -38.13 0.09 3.87
CA ALA A 1152 -39.57 -0.03 4.11
C ALA A 1152 -40.10 -1.46 3.91
N GLU A 1153 -39.54 -2.25 2.99
CA GLU A 1153 -39.90 -3.66 2.78
C GLU A 1153 -39.38 -4.56 3.93
N PHE A 1154 -38.14 -4.32 4.39
CA PHE A 1154 -37.41 -5.23 5.28
C PHE A 1154 -37.42 -4.84 6.77
N LEU A 1155 -37.87 -3.64 7.13
CA LEU A 1155 -37.99 -3.24 8.53
C LEU A 1155 -39.11 -3.99 9.27
N PRO A 1156 -38.91 -4.30 10.56
CA PRO A 1156 -39.98 -4.74 11.46
C PRO A 1156 -41.11 -3.71 11.58
N ALA A 1157 -42.34 -4.20 11.81
CA ALA A 1157 -43.48 -3.34 12.05
C ALA A 1157 -43.25 -2.43 13.27
N GLY A 1158 -43.59 -1.14 13.12
CA GLY A 1158 -43.41 -0.14 14.17
C GLY A 1158 -42.05 0.57 14.17
N LEU A 1159 -41.06 0.08 13.41
CA LEU A 1159 -39.79 0.77 13.22
C LEU A 1159 -39.82 1.69 12.00
N ARG A 1160 -39.09 2.81 12.08
CA ARG A 1160 -38.92 3.81 11.03
C ARG A 1160 -37.45 3.90 10.64
N PRO A 1161 -37.12 3.88 9.33
CA PRO A 1161 -35.75 4.08 8.91
C PRO A 1161 -35.35 5.55 9.09
N VAL A 1162 -34.17 5.79 9.62
CA VAL A 1162 -33.50 7.09 9.58
C VAL A 1162 -32.18 6.89 8.87
N ILE A 1163 -32.02 7.50 7.70
CA ILE A 1163 -30.77 7.42 6.93
C ILE A 1163 -29.93 8.64 7.29
N VAL A 1164 -28.69 8.41 7.71
CA VAL A 1164 -27.73 9.47 8.04
C VAL A 1164 -26.50 9.25 7.17
N VAL A 1165 -26.07 10.28 6.45
CA VAL A 1165 -24.76 10.27 5.80
C VAL A 1165 -23.73 10.69 6.84
N GLU A 1166 -22.77 9.81 7.15
CA GLU A 1166 -21.67 10.14 8.05
C GLU A 1166 -20.62 10.95 7.31
N ASP A 1167 -20.46 12.19 7.76
CA ASP A 1167 -19.33 12.99 7.36
C ASP A 1167 -18.11 12.48 8.15
N GLY A 1168 -17.18 11.76 7.50
CA GLY A 1168 -15.97 11.20 8.12
C GLY A 1168 -15.04 12.22 8.81
N ALA A 1169 -15.35 13.52 8.73
CA ALA A 1169 -14.67 14.62 9.41
C ALA A 1169 -15.40 15.10 10.70
N SER A 1170 -16.47 14.43 11.12
CA SER A 1170 -17.22 14.75 12.34
C SER A 1170 -16.45 14.48 13.65
N VAL A 1171 -15.25 13.90 13.56
CA VAL A 1171 -14.20 14.06 14.58
C VAL A 1171 -13.64 15.50 14.48
N ARG A 1172 -14.48 16.51 14.73
CA ARG A 1172 -13.95 17.78 15.22
C ARG A 1172 -13.54 17.52 16.67
N PRO A 1173 -12.27 17.73 17.05
CA PRO A 1173 -11.96 17.76 18.47
C PRO A 1173 -12.86 18.82 19.12
N PRO A 1174 -13.48 18.53 20.28
CA PRO A 1174 -14.10 19.58 21.08
C PRO A 1174 -12.98 20.51 21.57
N GLY A 1175 -12.65 21.54 20.78
CA GLY A 1175 -11.46 22.35 21.04
C GLY A 1175 -11.04 23.29 19.91
N THR A 1176 -11.96 24.10 19.39
CA THR A 1176 -11.61 25.45 18.93
C THR A 1176 -12.48 26.44 19.69
N VAL A 1177 -12.01 26.71 20.92
CA VAL A 1177 -12.11 28.03 21.56
C VAL A 1177 -10.74 28.67 21.40
#